data_AF-A0A9D5IUY7-F1
#
_entry.id   AF-A0A9D5IUY7-F1
#
_cell.length_a   1.000
_cell.length_b   1.000
_cell.length_c   1.000
_cell.angle_alpha   90.00
_cell.angle_beta   90.00
_cell.angle_gamma   90.00
#
_symmetry.space_group_name_H-M   'P 1'
#
loop_
_entity.id
_entity.type
_entity.pdbx_description
1 polymer ?
#
loop_
_entity_poly.entity_id
_entity_poly.type
_entity_poly.pdbx_seq_one_letter_code
_entity_poly.pdbx_strand_id
1 'polypeptide(L)'
;MKNLIQRLPIKICFRLCLCFFIIGGLSFFLANSAYAQTRNKLELSKPDLSHYPTVSAFFRAFDSDGNFVKNLRLENLRIQENDQVVAPDSLDLLEPGVRFIFAVNEGPTLANRYAAVSRIDRVKTALAAWAQAQSVTTMDDFSLISNTGAQVTTLSKPTDWVKAIAAYQPEMRQAQPGLASLSSAVDLATSASKTTQKTPTILYFTPLPTADQITGLKDIISRALQADVRLFIWLAGPPTYAALSEADLLRQAAEQTNGDFFVFSGAEELPVLSSYLDQLRYVYLLKYKSRIKTSGDYFVTLKVTQNDTVLESDPAPFSLKVLPPNPIFFSPPASVNRSWTDAQKRKDSVLTPDSISIRIMIEFPDGLKRNLEYSRLFIDKKLVDENTSPPFDTFEWDIQGIDTSGSHVMNVVIQDNAGFIAETVELPVEIVVEARPLTWYEKLFSAITPQTIILFLVIAATGILLVSLAARDLKKNRSSMRIKSHRLEDPVTQPVVINGELMTPPSKSKHDEEWPHIPGIGLAPARMIRLSTEGTGLKYQAEIPLSHQEITIGSDSKKAKIVLNDLLVSACHAKISKEDQDHFKIFDMGSGAGTWLNYTPVSLYGARLQHGDLVQFGKIAYRFEVFGEQNKKMRVLPFQDEG
;
A
#
# COMPACT_ATOMS: atom_id res chain seq x y z
N MET A 1 -6.35 97.40 50.13
CA MET A 1 -7.56 98.06 50.70
C MET A 1 -8.80 97.33 50.23
N LYS A 2 -9.79 97.18 51.13
CA LYS A 2 -11.25 97.21 50.90
C LYS A 2 -11.85 96.53 49.64
N ASN A 3 -12.51 95.41 49.89
CA ASN A 3 -13.85 94.99 49.41
C ASN A 3 -14.33 95.44 48.01
N LEU A 4 -14.51 94.46 47.11
CA LEU A 4 -15.67 94.48 46.19
C LEU A 4 -16.20 93.07 45.84
N ILE A 5 -16.55 92.28 46.85
CA ILE A 5 -17.38 91.09 46.64
C ILE A 5 -18.83 91.54 46.47
N GLN A 6 -19.34 91.60 45.24
CA GLN A 6 -20.77 91.43 44.98
C GLN A 6 -21.10 91.10 43.50
N ARG A 7 -22.08 90.19 43.32
CA ARG A 7 -22.90 90.01 42.11
C ARG A 7 -22.19 89.55 40.81
N LEU A 8 -21.69 88.31 40.82
CA LEU A 8 -21.94 87.42 39.67
C LEU A 8 -23.19 86.58 39.98
N PRO A 9 -24.18 86.45 39.08
CA PRO A 9 -25.41 85.73 39.39
C PRO A 9 -25.19 84.22 39.35
N ILE A 10 -25.49 83.54 40.46
CA ILE A 10 -25.33 82.09 40.68
C ILE A 10 -25.95 81.23 39.54
N LYS A 11 -27.02 81.72 38.89
CA LYS A 11 -27.67 81.08 37.74
C LYS A 11 -26.76 80.93 36.50
N ILE A 12 -25.69 81.73 36.36
CA ILE A 12 -24.73 81.61 35.25
C ILE A 12 -23.70 80.51 35.56
N CYS A 13 -23.12 80.48 36.76
CA CYS A 13 -22.21 79.40 37.17
C CYS A 13 -22.91 78.03 37.13
N PHE A 14 -24.17 77.94 37.56
CA PHE A 14 -24.92 76.69 37.48
C PHE A 14 -25.17 76.23 36.04
N ARG A 15 -25.43 77.16 35.11
CA ARG A 15 -25.59 76.82 33.67
C ARG A 15 -24.26 76.41 33.03
N LEU A 16 -23.15 77.11 33.30
CA LEU A 16 -21.82 76.71 32.80
C LEU A 16 -21.39 75.34 33.35
N CYS A 17 -21.63 75.07 34.64
CA CYS A 17 -21.33 73.78 35.25
C CYS A 17 -22.21 72.65 34.66
N LEU A 18 -23.50 72.90 34.42
CA LEU A 18 -24.40 71.94 33.77
C LEU A 18 -23.98 71.67 32.31
N CYS A 19 -23.58 72.70 31.55
CA CYS A 19 -23.05 72.51 30.20
C CYS A 19 -21.74 71.72 30.20
N PHE A 20 -20.83 71.95 31.17
CA PHE A 20 -19.61 71.14 31.30
C PHE A 20 -19.92 69.69 31.69
N PHE A 21 -20.94 69.43 32.52
CA PHE A 21 -21.39 68.07 32.85
C PHE A 21 -22.04 67.36 31.66
N ILE A 22 -22.80 68.08 30.82
CA ILE A 22 -23.42 67.51 29.61
C ILE A 22 -22.36 67.24 28.53
N ILE A 23 -21.40 68.14 28.32
CA ILE A 23 -20.32 67.96 27.34
C ILE A 23 -19.35 66.87 27.80
N GLY A 24 -18.91 66.89 29.07
CA GLY A 24 -18.09 65.83 29.65
C GLY A 24 -18.79 64.47 29.69
N GLY A 25 -20.11 64.47 29.90
CA GLY A 25 -20.94 63.27 29.82
C GLY A 25 -21.04 62.69 28.40
N LEU A 26 -21.18 63.54 27.37
CA LEU A 26 -21.22 63.08 25.98
C LEU A 26 -19.87 62.51 25.51
N SER A 27 -18.75 63.08 25.93
CA SER A 27 -17.41 62.61 25.53
C SER A 27 -17.01 61.25 26.13
N PHE A 28 -17.75 60.72 27.12
CA PHE A 28 -17.46 59.41 27.72
C PHE A 28 -18.30 58.24 27.16
N PHE A 29 -19.29 58.51 26.29
CA PHE A 29 -20.10 57.47 25.62
C PHE A 29 -19.55 57.04 24.23
N LEU A 30 -18.30 57.41 23.92
CA LEU A 30 -17.53 56.84 22.80
C LEU A 30 -16.50 55.80 23.27
N ALA A 31 -16.71 55.21 24.46
CA ALA A 31 -16.12 53.91 24.77
C ALA A 31 -16.74 52.87 23.82
N ASN A 32 -15.93 52.27 22.95
CA ASN A 32 -16.39 51.25 22.01
C ASN A 32 -17.10 50.12 22.76
N SER A 33 -18.33 49.81 22.37
CA SER A 33 -19.03 48.58 22.77
C SER A 33 -18.37 47.38 22.10
N ALA A 34 -17.19 47.00 22.59
CA ALA A 34 -16.49 45.80 22.19
C ALA A 34 -17.29 44.58 22.66
N TYR A 35 -18.20 44.11 21.81
CA TYR A 35 -18.88 42.83 21.94
C TYR A 35 -17.89 41.67 21.66
N ALA A 36 -16.83 41.61 22.45
CA ALA A 36 -15.91 40.49 22.49
C ALA A 36 -16.62 39.30 23.18
N GLN A 37 -17.46 38.59 22.42
CA GLN A 37 -17.68 37.17 22.70
C GLN A 37 -16.30 36.50 22.65
N THR A 38 -15.89 35.85 23.73
CA THR A 38 -14.54 35.28 23.87
C THR A 38 -14.28 34.25 22.77
N ARG A 39 -13.51 34.63 21.74
CA ARG A 39 -13.19 33.84 20.54
C ARG A 39 -12.17 32.70 20.80
N ASN A 40 -12.05 32.25 22.06
CA ASN A 40 -11.29 31.07 22.47
C ASN A 40 -11.72 29.84 21.66
N LYS A 41 -10.95 29.44 20.66
CA LYS A 41 -11.35 28.40 19.70
C LYS A 41 -10.20 27.44 19.37
N LEU A 42 -10.53 26.16 19.26
CA LEU A 42 -9.61 25.09 18.88
C LEU A 42 -10.17 24.32 17.67
N GLU A 43 -9.68 24.65 16.47
CA GLU A 43 -10.09 24.03 15.22
C GLU A 43 -9.21 22.80 14.97
N LEU A 44 -9.82 21.60 14.96
CA LEU A 44 -9.14 20.32 14.75
C LEU A 44 -9.54 19.72 13.39
N SER A 45 -8.56 19.36 12.56
CA SER A 45 -8.83 18.69 11.28
C SER A 45 -9.32 17.26 11.49
N LYS A 46 -9.96 16.70 10.46
CA LYS A 46 -10.09 15.24 10.38
C LYS A 46 -8.67 14.61 10.49
N PRO A 47 -8.48 13.55 11.28
CA PRO A 47 -7.21 12.84 11.33
C PRO A 47 -6.87 12.14 10.02
N ASP A 48 -5.58 12.12 9.68
CA ASP A 48 -5.01 11.24 8.67
C ASP A 48 -4.48 9.94 9.31
N LEU A 49 -4.92 8.82 8.74
CA LEU A 49 -4.66 7.46 9.16
C LEU A 49 -3.69 6.73 8.20
N SER A 50 -3.18 7.43 7.18
CA SER A 50 -2.31 6.89 6.12
C SER A 50 -1.04 6.18 6.63
N HIS A 51 -0.58 6.54 7.83
CA HIS A 51 0.60 5.99 8.50
C HIS A 51 0.25 5.27 9.83
N TYR A 52 -1.00 4.82 9.98
CA TYR A 52 -1.48 4.04 11.15
C TYR A 52 -0.48 2.91 11.51
N PRO A 53 -0.11 2.72 12.79
CA PRO A 53 -0.70 3.29 14.00
C PRO A 53 -0.33 4.73 14.32
N THR A 54 0.56 5.37 13.57
CA THR A 54 0.87 6.79 13.75
C THR A 54 -0.23 7.61 13.07
N VAL A 55 -1.10 8.20 13.89
CA VAL A 55 -2.14 9.12 13.43
C VAL A 55 -1.59 10.53 13.45
N SER A 56 -1.96 11.32 12.45
CA SER A 56 -1.63 12.75 12.41
C SER A 56 -2.87 13.61 12.23
N ALA A 57 -2.88 14.78 12.84
CA ALA A 57 -3.96 15.76 12.70
C ALA A 57 -3.39 17.17 12.66
N PHE A 58 -4.05 18.05 11.93
CA PHE A 58 -3.72 19.48 11.90
C PHE A 58 -4.65 20.22 12.84
N PHE A 59 -4.16 21.22 13.58
CA PHE A 59 -5.04 22.06 14.40
C PHE A 59 -4.59 23.52 14.47
N ARG A 60 -5.53 24.41 14.80
CA ARG A 60 -5.29 25.83 15.05
C ARG A 60 -5.93 26.22 16.39
N ALA A 61 -5.17 26.91 17.22
CA ALA A 61 -5.63 27.42 18.51
C ALA A 61 -5.63 28.95 18.49
N PHE A 62 -6.77 29.55 18.83
CA PHE A 62 -6.96 31.01 18.88
C PHE A 62 -7.34 31.45 20.29
N ASP A 63 -6.76 32.57 20.72
CA ASP A 63 -7.08 33.21 22.00
C ASP A 63 -8.35 34.09 21.92
N SER A 64 -8.70 34.74 23.04
CA SER A 64 -9.89 35.60 23.16
C SER A 64 -9.92 36.75 22.16
N ASP A 65 -8.73 37.16 21.71
CA ASP A 65 -8.49 38.33 20.88
C ASP A 65 -8.34 37.91 19.39
N GLY A 66 -8.41 36.60 19.10
CA GLY A 66 -8.33 36.02 17.77
C GLY A 66 -6.90 35.74 17.27
N ASN A 67 -5.88 35.87 18.12
CA ASN A 67 -4.49 35.61 17.73
C ASN A 67 -4.18 34.11 17.75
N PHE A 68 -3.30 33.66 16.85
CA PHE A 68 -2.84 32.26 16.84
C PHE A 68 -1.85 32.01 17.97
N VAL A 69 -2.09 30.98 18.78
CA VAL A 69 -1.27 30.64 19.94
C VAL A 69 0.03 29.93 19.51
N LYS A 70 1.06 30.70 19.11
CA LYS A 70 2.34 30.18 18.56
C LYS A 70 3.25 29.43 19.55
N ASN A 71 2.94 29.44 20.85
CA ASN A 71 3.84 28.98 21.92
C ASN A 71 3.35 27.71 22.65
N LEU A 72 2.58 26.83 21.99
CA LEU A 72 2.18 25.54 22.57
C LEU A 72 3.35 24.54 22.64
N ARG A 73 3.34 23.70 23.67
CA ARG A 73 4.27 22.58 23.90
C ARG A 73 3.49 21.30 24.17
N LEU A 74 4.11 20.14 23.95
CA LEU A 74 3.50 18.81 24.19
C LEU A 74 2.81 18.66 25.56
N GLU A 75 3.37 19.26 26.62
CA GLU A 75 2.81 19.28 27.97
C GLU A 75 1.45 19.98 28.09
N ASN A 76 1.12 20.91 27.18
CA ASN A 76 -0.15 21.62 27.14
C ASN A 76 -1.29 20.81 26.53
N LEU A 77 -1.02 19.72 25.79
CA LEU A 77 -2.05 19.00 25.02
C LEU A 77 -2.45 17.68 25.68
N ARG A 78 -3.74 17.35 25.58
CA ARG A 78 -4.30 16.03 25.84
C ARG A 78 -5.17 15.64 24.66
N ILE A 79 -4.93 14.45 24.12
CA ILE A 79 -5.72 13.86 23.04
C ILE A 79 -6.70 12.89 23.69
N GLN A 80 -7.97 12.91 23.29
CA GLN A 80 -8.98 11.96 23.74
C GLN A 80 -9.50 11.19 22.51
N GLU A 81 -8.94 10.01 22.28
CA GLU A 81 -9.29 9.10 21.19
C GLU A 81 -10.28 8.06 21.71
N ASN A 82 -11.54 8.09 21.25
CA ASN A 82 -12.60 7.18 21.73
C ASN A 82 -12.62 7.05 23.27
N ASP A 83 -12.69 8.18 23.95
CA ASP A 83 -12.62 8.35 25.42
C ASP A 83 -11.37 7.83 26.14
N GLN A 84 -10.35 7.36 25.41
CA GLN A 84 -9.02 7.09 25.98
C GLN A 84 -8.13 8.33 25.86
N VAL A 85 -7.53 8.74 26.98
CA VAL A 85 -6.53 9.81 26.97
C VAL A 85 -5.20 9.28 26.41
N VAL A 86 -4.75 9.90 25.33
CA VAL A 86 -3.48 9.63 24.65
C VAL A 86 -2.58 10.86 24.78
N ALA A 87 -1.27 10.63 24.93
CA ALA A 87 -0.27 11.69 24.93
C ALA A 87 0.21 11.94 23.48
N PRO A 88 0.49 13.19 23.08
CA PRO A 88 1.09 13.47 21.79
C PRO A 88 2.56 13.00 21.74
N ASP A 89 2.97 12.44 20.60
CA ASP A 89 4.37 12.03 20.36
C ASP A 89 5.19 13.18 19.76
N SER A 90 4.62 13.97 18.84
CA SER A 90 5.25 15.19 18.32
C SER A 90 4.26 16.31 18.03
N LEU A 91 4.77 17.55 18.05
CA LEU A 91 4.04 18.79 17.77
C LEU A 91 4.95 19.71 16.96
N ASP A 92 4.64 19.85 15.67
CA ASP A 92 5.42 20.68 14.75
C ASP A 92 4.60 21.93 14.37
N LEU A 93 5.16 23.13 14.57
CA LEU A 93 4.53 24.37 14.09
C LEU A 93 4.92 24.58 12.61
N LEU A 94 3.91 24.70 11.75
CA LEU A 94 4.07 24.90 10.31
C LEU A 94 3.51 26.26 9.88
N GLU A 95 4.13 26.87 8.88
CA GLU A 95 3.64 28.09 8.21
C GLU A 95 3.32 27.79 6.73
N PRO A 96 2.22 27.07 6.42
CA PRO A 96 1.79 26.84 5.04
C PRO A 96 1.37 28.11 4.28
N GLY A 97 1.09 29.22 4.98
CA GLY A 97 0.58 30.46 4.40
C GLY A 97 -0.95 30.48 4.23
N VAL A 98 -1.49 31.61 3.76
CA VAL A 98 -2.92 31.77 3.45
C VAL A 98 -3.21 31.60 1.96
N ARG A 99 -4.45 31.24 1.61
CA ARG A 99 -4.99 31.48 0.27
C ARG A 99 -5.89 32.70 0.31
N PHE A 100 -5.33 33.85 -0.02
CA PHE A 100 -6.00 35.13 -0.02
C PHE A 100 -6.70 35.40 -1.35
N ILE A 101 -8.01 35.57 -1.31
CA ILE A 101 -8.86 35.85 -2.46
C ILE A 101 -9.54 37.20 -2.26
N PHE A 102 -9.18 38.21 -3.06
CA PHE A 102 -9.94 39.46 -3.11
C PHE A 102 -11.11 39.31 -4.06
N ALA A 103 -12.33 39.35 -3.53
CA ALA A 103 -13.57 39.26 -4.27
C ALA A 103 -14.24 40.64 -4.31
N VAL A 104 -14.43 41.19 -5.51
CA VAL A 104 -14.97 42.53 -5.73
C VAL A 104 -16.36 42.41 -6.35
N ASN A 105 -17.38 42.80 -5.58
CA ASN A 105 -18.72 43.00 -6.11
C ASN A 105 -18.81 44.41 -6.71
N GLU A 106 -18.60 44.48 -8.01
CA GLU A 106 -18.45 45.70 -8.79
C GLU A 106 -19.76 46.50 -8.88
N GLY A 107 -19.68 47.81 -8.67
CA GLY A 107 -20.86 48.67 -8.82
C GLY A 107 -20.62 50.15 -8.47
N PRO A 108 -21.61 51.03 -8.73
CA PRO A 108 -21.38 52.48 -8.73
C PRO A 108 -20.98 53.05 -7.36
N THR A 109 -21.39 52.41 -6.27
CA THR A 109 -21.04 52.84 -4.90
C THR A 109 -19.56 52.65 -4.57
N LEU A 110 -18.82 51.82 -5.31
CA LEU A 110 -17.37 51.65 -5.19
C LEU A 110 -16.61 52.75 -5.96
N ALA A 111 -17.24 53.32 -7.01
CA ALA A 111 -16.72 54.46 -7.77
C ALA A 111 -16.85 55.81 -7.05
N ASN A 112 -17.64 55.86 -5.97
CA ASN A 112 -17.78 57.05 -5.12
C ASN A 112 -16.42 57.51 -4.58
N ARG A 113 -16.23 58.83 -4.52
CA ARG A 113 -14.95 59.46 -4.16
C ARG A 113 -14.99 60.15 -2.80
N TYR A 114 -13.91 59.99 -2.04
CA TYR A 114 -13.60 60.75 -0.84
C TYR A 114 -12.18 61.33 -0.99
N ALA A 115 -11.97 62.59 -0.60
CA ALA A 115 -10.72 63.32 -0.84
C ALA A 115 -10.20 63.16 -2.30
N ALA A 116 -11.11 63.27 -3.27
CA ALA A 116 -10.91 63.06 -4.72
C ALA A 116 -10.50 61.63 -5.19
N VAL A 117 -10.16 60.70 -4.30
CA VAL A 117 -9.82 59.30 -4.63
C VAL A 117 -11.06 58.41 -4.54
N SER A 118 -11.22 57.38 -5.39
CA SER A 118 -12.36 56.46 -5.28
C SER A 118 -12.18 55.46 -4.12
N ARG A 119 -13.28 54.88 -3.63
CA ARG A 119 -13.22 53.84 -2.58
C ARG A 119 -12.45 52.62 -3.05
N ILE A 120 -12.68 52.15 -4.29
CA ILE A 120 -11.91 51.03 -4.85
C ILE A 120 -10.43 51.37 -5.00
N ASP A 121 -10.06 52.59 -5.40
CA ASP A 121 -8.64 52.97 -5.52
C ASP A 121 -7.94 53.05 -4.14
N ARG A 122 -8.63 53.53 -3.10
CA ARG A 122 -8.14 53.46 -1.70
C ARG A 122 -7.89 52.01 -1.27
N VAL A 123 -8.84 51.10 -1.53
CA VAL A 123 -8.71 49.67 -1.22
C VAL A 123 -7.58 49.01 -2.00
N LYS A 124 -7.48 49.25 -3.31
CA LYS A 124 -6.37 48.76 -4.17
C LYS A 124 -5.01 49.25 -3.69
N THR A 125 -4.91 50.51 -3.27
CA THR A 125 -3.66 51.08 -2.72
C THR A 125 -3.25 50.39 -1.43
N ALA A 126 -4.19 50.13 -0.51
CA ALA A 126 -3.91 49.40 0.73
C ALA A 126 -3.48 47.94 0.46
N LEU A 127 -4.16 47.24 -0.44
CA LEU A 127 -3.81 45.86 -0.86
C LEU A 127 -2.43 45.78 -1.51
N ALA A 128 -2.07 46.76 -2.34
CA ALA A 128 -0.74 46.84 -2.96
C ALA A 128 0.36 47.15 -1.93
N ALA A 129 0.12 48.09 -1.01
CA ALA A 129 1.07 48.44 0.05
C ALA A 129 1.32 47.28 1.03
N TRP A 130 0.25 46.59 1.46
CA TRP A 130 0.38 45.39 2.30
C TRP A 130 1.19 44.28 1.61
N ALA A 131 0.95 44.05 0.31
CA ALA A 131 1.69 43.06 -0.46
C ALA A 131 3.17 43.44 -0.67
N GLN A 132 3.48 44.73 -0.87
CA GLN A 132 4.87 45.21 -0.93
C GLN A 132 5.63 45.02 0.39
N ALA A 133 4.93 44.89 1.53
CA ALA A 133 5.51 44.58 2.83
C ALA A 133 5.69 43.07 3.10
N GLN A 134 5.24 42.18 2.19
CA GLN A 134 5.40 40.73 2.35
C GLN A 134 6.77 40.22 1.90
N SER A 135 7.23 39.12 2.50
CA SER A 135 8.44 38.44 2.02
C SER A 135 8.24 37.91 0.60
N VAL A 136 9.28 38.04 -0.22
CA VAL A 136 9.38 37.41 -1.55
C VAL A 136 9.35 35.87 -1.44
N THR A 137 9.66 35.32 -0.27
CA THR A 137 9.61 33.89 0.06
C THR A 137 8.32 33.49 0.79
N THR A 138 7.26 34.28 0.74
CA THR A 138 5.99 33.90 1.37
C THR A 138 5.41 32.63 0.72
N MET A 139 4.70 31.84 1.53
CA MET A 139 3.94 30.67 1.08
C MET A 139 2.49 31.04 0.70
N ASP A 140 2.09 32.30 0.75
CA ASP A 140 0.71 32.72 0.44
C ASP A 140 0.35 32.57 -1.06
N ASP A 141 -0.91 32.19 -1.34
CA ASP A 141 -1.51 32.29 -2.68
C ASP A 141 -2.39 33.54 -2.76
N PHE A 142 -2.22 34.38 -3.78
CA PHE A 142 -3.08 35.55 -4.04
C PHE A 142 -3.98 35.34 -5.28
N SER A 143 -5.27 35.70 -5.18
CA SER A 143 -6.24 35.64 -6.29
C SER A 143 -7.18 36.86 -6.30
N LEU A 144 -7.66 37.26 -7.47
CA LEU A 144 -8.58 38.39 -7.67
C LEU A 144 -9.77 37.94 -8.51
N ILE A 145 -10.97 38.23 -8.03
CA ILE A 145 -12.25 37.86 -8.65
C ILE A 145 -13.17 39.09 -8.69
N SER A 146 -13.84 39.28 -9.83
CA SER A 146 -14.81 40.34 -10.10
C SER A 146 -16.21 39.75 -10.35
N ASN A 147 -17.20 40.58 -10.69
CA ASN A 147 -18.51 40.08 -11.11
C ASN A 147 -18.47 39.40 -12.49
N THR A 148 -17.40 39.58 -13.26
CA THR A 148 -17.12 38.87 -14.53
C THR A 148 -16.28 37.59 -14.36
N GLY A 149 -15.91 37.24 -13.12
CA GLY A 149 -15.16 36.03 -12.79
C GLY A 149 -13.71 36.29 -12.39
N ALA A 150 -12.87 35.25 -12.43
CA ALA A 150 -11.48 35.33 -12.00
C ALA A 150 -10.62 36.18 -12.95
N GLN A 151 -9.92 37.17 -12.39
CA GLN A 151 -8.99 38.05 -13.09
C GLN A 151 -7.55 37.52 -13.02
N VAL A 152 -7.15 37.02 -11.85
CA VAL A 152 -5.93 36.21 -11.63
C VAL A 152 -6.19 35.18 -10.54
N THR A 153 -5.55 34.01 -10.64
CA THR A 153 -5.64 32.94 -9.64
C THR A 153 -4.24 32.45 -9.23
N THR A 154 -4.11 32.04 -7.97
CA THR A 154 -2.95 31.31 -7.41
C THR A 154 -1.59 31.94 -7.74
N LEU A 155 -1.49 33.27 -7.62
CA LEU A 155 -0.21 33.97 -7.72
C LEU A 155 0.58 33.72 -6.42
N SER A 156 1.79 33.19 -6.51
CA SER A 156 2.66 32.92 -5.34
C SER A 156 3.69 34.02 -5.04
N LYS A 157 3.57 35.18 -5.71
CA LYS A 157 4.54 36.29 -5.62
C LYS A 157 3.84 37.61 -5.34
N PRO A 158 4.16 38.30 -4.22
CA PRO A 158 3.55 39.60 -3.91
C PRO A 158 3.80 40.66 -4.99
N THR A 159 4.94 40.60 -5.69
CA THR A 159 5.26 41.50 -6.82
C THR A 159 4.33 41.34 -8.02
N ASP A 160 3.79 40.15 -8.24
CA ASP A 160 2.91 39.86 -9.38
C ASP A 160 1.45 40.14 -9.02
N TRP A 161 1.09 39.94 -7.74
CA TRP A 161 -0.15 40.47 -7.17
C TRP A 161 -0.26 41.99 -7.29
N VAL A 162 0.80 42.74 -6.95
CA VAL A 162 0.83 44.21 -7.09
C VAL A 162 0.60 44.64 -8.55
N LYS A 163 1.15 43.92 -9.53
CA LYS A 163 0.89 44.17 -10.96
C LYS A 163 -0.56 43.89 -11.33
N ALA A 164 -1.13 42.77 -10.86
CA ALA A 164 -2.53 42.41 -11.12
C ALA A 164 -3.52 43.45 -10.56
N ILE A 165 -3.30 43.90 -9.32
CA ILE A 165 -4.09 44.97 -8.69
C ILE A 165 -3.94 46.30 -9.43
N ALA A 166 -2.76 46.66 -9.94
CA ALA A 166 -2.58 47.86 -10.74
C ALA A 166 -3.28 47.78 -12.12
N ALA A 167 -3.27 46.60 -12.75
CA ALA A 167 -3.90 46.35 -14.05
C ALA A 167 -5.44 46.28 -13.99
N TYR A 168 -6.01 45.87 -12.86
CA TYR A 168 -7.45 45.77 -12.68
C TYR A 168 -8.14 47.15 -12.66
N GLN A 169 -8.76 47.52 -13.78
CA GLN A 169 -9.43 48.81 -14.00
C GLN A 169 -10.85 48.61 -14.55
N PRO A 170 -11.82 48.19 -13.71
CA PRO A 170 -13.20 47.96 -14.12
C PRO A 170 -14.02 49.25 -14.23
N GLU A 171 -15.00 49.26 -15.15
CA GLU A 171 -15.97 50.35 -15.32
C GLU A 171 -17.07 50.33 -14.24
N MET A 172 -16.67 50.58 -12.99
CA MET A 172 -17.53 50.53 -11.80
C MET A 172 -18.83 51.33 -11.90
N ARG A 173 -18.90 52.36 -12.76
CA ARG A 173 -20.12 53.16 -12.97
C ARG A 173 -21.18 52.46 -13.83
N GLN A 174 -20.78 51.47 -14.62
CA GLN A 174 -21.65 50.69 -15.50
C GLN A 174 -21.90 49.27 -14.93
N ALA A 175 -20.96 48.77 -14.14
CA ALA A 175 -21.06 47.49 -13.45
C ALA A 175 -22.35 47.36 -12.62
N GLN A 176 -22.94 46.16 -12.66
CA GLN A 176 -24.11 45.81 -11.86
C GLN A 176 -23.69 44.92 -10.69
N PRO A 177 -24.11 45.25 -9.45
CA PRO A 177 -23.86 44.40 -8.29
C PRO A 177 -24.53 43.03 -8.39
N GLY A 178 -23.85 41.99 -7.90
CA GLY A 178 -24.38 40.63 -7.86
C GLY A 178 -23.54 39.67 -7.02
N LEU A 179 -24.01 38.44 -6.91
CA LEU A 179 -23.41 37.40 -6.07
C LEU A 179 -22.30 36.60 -6.77
N ALA A 180 -22.05 36.86 -8.06
CA ALA A 180 -21.13 36.07 -8.89
C ALA A 180 -19.69 36.09 -8.33
N SER A 181 -19.20 37.27 -7.95
CA SER A 181 -17.87 37.45 -7.34
C SER A 181 -17.68 36.64 -6.06
N LEU A 182 -18.66 36.64 -5.16
CA LEU A 182 -18.60 35.87 -3.92
C LEU A 182 -18.74 34.36 -4.16
N SER A 183 -19.64 33.92 -5.06
CA SER A 183 -19.73 32.49 -5.40
C SER A 183 -18.40 31.99 -5.96
N SER A 184 -17.88 32.62 -7.01
CA SER A 184 -16.62 32.20 -7.64
C SER A 184 -15.43 32.24 -6.68
N ALA A 185 -15.45 33.10 -5.67
CA ALA A 185 -14.45 33.10 -4.61
C ALA A 185 -14.57 31.89 -3.67
N VAL A 186 -15.78 31.49 -3.28
CA VAL A 186 -16.02 30.25 -2.52
C VAL A 186 -15.68 29.01 -3.39
N ASP A 187 -16.02 29.03 -4.68
CA ASP A 187 -15.72 27.97 -5.63
C ASP A 187 -14.19 27.78 -5.82
N LEU A 188 -13.43 28.89 -5.89
CA LEU A 188 -11.96 28.86 -5.92
C LEU A 188 -11.34 28.45 -4.58
N ALA A 189 -11.89 28.91 -3.45
CA ALA A 189 -11.43 28.55 -2.11
C ALA A 189 -11.55 27.05 -1.86
N THR A 190 -12.74 26.49 -2.11
CA THR A 190 -13.10 25.09 -1.86
C THR A 190 -12.32 24.11 -2.75
N SER A 191 -12.20 24.41 -4.05
CA SER A 191 -11.58 23.50 -5.03
C SER A 191 -10.11 23.19 -4.71
N ALA A 192 -9.34 24.20 -4.26
CA ALA A 192 -7.92 24.05 -3.91
C ALA A 192 -7.66 23.73 -2.41
N SER A 193 -8.69 23.67 -1.57
CA SER A 193 -8.51 23.35 -0.13
C SER A 193 -8.13 21.88 0.11
N LYS A 194 -8.43 20.97 -0.83
CA LYS A 194 -8.22 19.52 -0.67
C LYS A 194 -6.76 19.06 -0.82
N THR A 195 -5.85 19.95 -1.23
CA THR A 195 -4.45 19.62 -1.57
C THR A 195 -3.41 20.42 -0.80
N THR A 196 -3.83 21.37 0.06
CA THR A 196 -2.93 22.30 0.74
C THR A 196 -3.44 22.65 2.13
N GLN A 197 -2.54 22.73 3.13
CA GLN A 197 -2.89 23.17 4.50
C GLN A 197 -3.05 24.69 4.65
N LYS A 198 -3.18 25.41 3.52
CA LYS A 198 -3.33 26.88 3.49
C LYS A 198 -4.74 27.27 3.91
N THR A 199 -4.87 28.21 4.84
CA THR A 199 -6.18 28.70 5.28
C THR A 199 -6.87 29.46 4.15
N PRO A 200 -8.05 29.03 3.67
CA PRO A 200 -8.78 29.74 2.63
C PRO A 200 -9.44 31.00 3.20
N THR A 201 -9.15 32.16 2.61
CA THR A 201 -9.60 33.46 3.14
C THR A 201 -10.06 34.37 2.00
N ILE A 202 -11.30 34.85 2.08
CA ILE A 202 -11.89 35.78 1.13
C ILE A 202 -12.00 37.16 1.78
N LEU A 203 -11.45 38.17 1.13
CA LEU A 203 -11.82 39.57 1.38
C LEU A 203 -12.88 39.98 0.36
N TYR A 204 -14.12 40.15 0.80
CA TYR A 204 -15.24 40.55 -0.04
C TYR A 204 -15.53 42.04 0.10
N PHE A 205 -15.27 42.81 -0.95
CA PHE A 205 -15.59 44.24 -1.01
C PHE A 205 -16.86 44.46 -1.84
N THR A 206 -17.93 44.97 -1.21
CA THR A 206 -19.29 44.91 -1.76
C THR A 206 -20.12 46.16 -1.50
N PRO A 207 -21.04 46.55 -2.40
CA PRO A 207 -22.20 47.37 -2.03
C PRO A 207 -23.11 46.64 -1.02
N LEU A 208 -24.11 47.36 -0.51
CA LEU A 208 -25.21 46.74 0.23
C LEU A 208 -25.99 45.80 -0.71
N PRO A 209 -26.26 44.54 -0.32
CA PRO A 209 -27.02 43.61 -1.15
C PRO A 209 -28.50 44.02 -1.22
N THR A 210 -29.16 43.69 -2.32
CA THR A 210 -30.60 43.96 -2.50
C THR A 210 -31.46 42.81 -1.95
N ALA A 211 -32.74 43.08 -1.69
CA ALA A 211 -33.63 42.12 -1.00
C ALA A 211 -33.80 40.78 -1.75
N ASP A 212 -33.75 40.80 -3.08
CA ASP A 212 -33.77 39.62 -3.96
C ASP A 212 -32.47 38.78 -3.87
N GLN A 213 -31.34 39.39 -3.50
CA GLN A 213 -30.06 38.71 -3.35
C GLN A 213 -29.92 37.98 -2.01
N ILE A 214 -30.75 38.28 -1.00
CA ILE A 214 -30.64 37.76 0.37
C ILE A 214 -30.64 36.23 0.44
N THR A 215 -31.47 35.55 -0.38
CA THR A 215 -31.57 34.09 -0.37
C THR A 215 -30.29 33.45 -0.91
N GLY A 216 -29.87 33.81 -2.12
CA GLY A 216 -28.64 33.27 -2.71
C GLY A 216 -27.38 33.64 -1.93
N LEU A 217 -27.37 34.79 -1.25
CA LEU A 217 -26.28 35.17 -0.35
C LEU A 217 -26.17 34.19 0.83
N LYS A 218 -27.29 33.81 1.47
CA LYS A 218 -27.31 32.80 2.54
C LYS A 218 -26.81 31.43 2.06
N ASP A 219 -27.17 31.02 0.85
CA ASP A 219 -26.69 29.76 0.27
C ASP A 219 -25.17 29.77 0.06
N ILE A 220 -24.59 30.91 -0.38
CA ILE A 220 -23.14 31.06 -0.55
C ILE A 220 -22.42 31.10 0.81
N ILE A 221 -22.97 31.79 1.81
CA ILE A 221 -22.43 31.81 3.19
C ILE A 221 -22.42 30.40 3.79
N SER A 222 -23.51 29.64 3.61
CA SER A 222 -23.61 28.24 4.04
C SER A 222 -22.50 27.37 3.42
N ARG A 223 -22.22 27.54 2.12
CA ARG A 223 -21.10 26.84 1.45
C ARG A 223 -19.72 27.27 1.94
N ALA A 224 -19.53 28.55 2.29
CA ALA A 224 -18.27 29.04 2.88
C ALA A 224 -18.03 28.40 4.27
N LEU A 225 -19.06 28.37 5.12
CA LEU A 225 -19.02 27.73 6.44
C LEU A 225 -18.72 26.23 6.35
N GLN A 226 -19.39 25.49 5.47
CA GLN A 226 -19.17 24.05 5.26
C GLN A 226 -17.78 23.70 4.73
N ALA A 227 -16.99 24.69 4.28
CA ALA A 227 -15.67 24.51 3.70
C ALA A 227 -14.55 25.25 4.46
N ASP A 228 -14.84 25.72 5.70
CA ASP A 228 -13.90 26.46 6.57
C ASP A 228 -13.28 27.71 5.90
N VAL A 229 -14.05 28.39 5.04
CA VAL A 229 -13.61 29.57 4.30
C VAL A 229 -13.91 30.84 5.10
N ARG A 230 -12.86 31.53 5.55
CA ARG A 230 -12.99 32.75 6.37
C ARG A 230 -13.38 33.96 5.50
N LEU A 231 -14.45 34.68 5.88
CA LEU A 231 -14.96 35.84 5.14
C LEU A 231 -14.69 37.15 5.89
N PHE A 232 -13.77 37.95 5.38
CA PHE A 232 -13.63 39.36 5.77
C PHE A 232 -14.46 40.22 4.83
N ILE A 233 -15.37 41.04 5.35
CA ILE A 233 -16.38 41.72 4.52
C ILE A 233 -16.29 43.24 4.70
N TRP A 234 -16.00 43.95 3.61
CA TRP A 234 -15.91 45.41 3.55
C TRP A 234 -17.11 45.97 2.77
N LEU A 235 -18.03 46.63 3.48
CA LEU A 235 -19.26 47.19 2.93
C LEU A 235 -19.06 48.64 2.46
N ALA A 236 -19.14 48.88 1.15
CA ALA A 236 -18.95 50.18 0.50
C ALA A 236 -20.19 51.09 0.63
N GLY A 237 -20.30 51.81 1.75
CA GLY A 237 -21.48 52.62 2.09
C GLY A 237 -21.22 53.72 3.12
N PRO A 238 -22.16 54.67 3.32
CA PRO A 238 -22.11 55.56 4.48
C PRO A 238 -22.20 54.74 5.79
N PRO A 239 -21.68 55.25 6.94
CA PRO A 239 -21.71 54.50 8.19
C PRO A 239 -23.11 54.10 8.67
N THR A 240 -24.15 54.81 8.23
CA THR A 240 -25.56 54.47 8.49
C THR A 240 -25.99 53.12 7.95
N TYR A 241 -25.25 52.53 7.00
CA TYR A 241 -25.51 51.16 6.53
C TYR A 241 -25.24 50.09 7.61
N ALA A 242 -24.42 50.39 8.63
CA ALA A 242 -24.09 49.43 9.69
C ALA A 242 -25.30 48.99 10.54
N ALA A 243 -26.41 49.73 10.48
CA ALA A 243 -27.65 49.47 11.23
C ALA A 243 -28.80 48.95 10.34
N LEU A 244 -28.50 48.44 9.14
CA LEU A 244 -29.47 47.86 8.22
C LEU A 244 -29.45 46.33 8.30
N SER A 245 -30.63 45.70 8.21
CA SER A 245 -30.81 44.23 8.22
C SER A 245 -29.98 43.49 7.17
N GLU A 246 -29.76 44.13 6.03
CA GLU A 246 -28.99 43.65 4.89
C GLU A 246 -27.47 43.67 5.18
N ALA A 247 -27.01 44.60 6.03
CA ALA A 247 -25.66 44.62 6.56
C ALA A 247 -25.50 43.67 7.77
N ASP A 248 -26.54 43.49 8.59
CA ASP A 248 -26.54 42.53 9.69
C ASP A 248 -26.30 41.09 9.20
N LEU A 249 -26.82 40.73 8.02
CA LEU A 249 -26.54 39.44 7.38
C LEU A 249 -25.07 39.29 6.97
N LEU A 250 -24.45 40.34 6.41
CA LEU A 250 -23.03 40.35 6.08
C LEU A 250 -22.16 40.31 7.34
N ARG A 251 -22.57 40.98 8.42
CA ARG A 251 -21.86 40.93 9.69
C ARG A 251 -21.89 39.53 10.31
N GLN A 252 -23.06 38.89 10.36
CA GLN A 252 -23.20 37.50 10.81
C GLN A 252 -22.37 36.52 9.95
N ALA A 253 -22.29 36.74 8.63
CA ALA A 253 -21.48 35.91 7.75
C ALA A 253 -19.98 35.97 8.07
N ALA A 254 -19.46 37.16 8.38
CA ALA A 254 -18.08 37.33 8.83
C ALA A 254 -17.88 36.68 10.22
N GLU A 255 -18.75 37.01 11.18
CA GLU A 255 -18.69 36.49 12.55
C GLU A 255 -18.70 34.95 12.60
N GLN A 256 -19.60 34.30 11.85
CA GLN A 256 -19.73 32.83 11.80
C GLN A 256 -18.54 32.14 11.11
N THR A 257 -17.82 32.83 10.21
CA THR A 257 -16.65 32.28 9.50
C THR A 257 -15.31 32.65 10.15
N ASN A 258 -15.33 33.17 11.39
CA ASN A 258 -14.18 33.74 12.10
C ASN A 258 -13.45 34.87 11.34
N GLY A 259 -14.17 35.62 10.51
CA GLY A 259 -13.71 36.88 9.92
C GLY A 259 -14.31 38.10 10.62
N ASP A 260 -14.03 39.28 10.06
CA ASP A 260 -14.51 40.57 10.57
C ASP A 260 -15.26 41.37 9.49
N PHE A 261 -16.17 42.23 9.95
CA PHE A 261 -17.02 43.09 9.13
C PHE A 261 -16.69 44.57 9.34
N PHE A 262 -16.57 45.33 8.25
CA PHE A 262 -16.19 46.74 8.26
C PHE A 262 -17.02 47.55 7.26
N VAL A 263 -17.44 48.76 7.62
CA VAL A 263 -18.18 49.68 6.73
C VAL A 263 -17.26 50.81 6.29
N PHE A 264 -17.14 50.99 4.97
CA PHE A 264 -16.21 51.93 4.36
C PHE A 264 -16.95 52.97 3.50
N SER A 265 -17.07 54.19 4.02
CA SER A 265 -17.58 55.34 3.26
C SER A 265 -16.50 55.99 2.41
N GLY A 266 -15.23 55.69 2.70
CA GLY A 266 -14.04 56.25 2.07
C GLY A 266 -13.32 57.27 2.95
N ALA A 267 -13.94 57.72 4.05
CA ALA A 267 -13.37 58.65 5.02
C ALA A 267 -12.51 57.99 6.09
N GLU A 268 -12.80 56.71 6.37
CA GLU A 268 -12.21 55.91 7.43
C GLU A 268 -10.77 55.49 7.07
N GLU A 269 -10.03 55.03 8.08
CA GLU A 269 -8.79 54.26 7.88
C GLU A 269 -9.16 52.80 7.59
N LEU A 270 -8.44 52.17 6.65
CA LEU A 270 -8.68 50.78 6.28
C LEU A 270 -8.00 49.82 7.28
N PRO A 271 -8.65 48.72 7.70
CA PRO A 271 -8.04 47.73 8.57
C PRO A 271 -6.73 47.16 8.00
N VAL A 272 -5.75 46.94 8.89
CA VAL A 272 -4.41 46.48 8.50
C VAL A 272 -4.44 44.97 8.23
N LEU A 273 -4.33 44.59 6.96
CA LEU A 273 -4.49 43.22 6.46
C LEU A 273 -3.61 42.16 7.16
N SER A 274 -2.45 42.52 7.70
CA SER A 274 -1.63 41.59 8.50
C SER A 274 -2.30 41.16 9.81
N SER A 275 -3.09 42.02 10.46
CA SER A 275 -3.84 41.62 11.67
C SER A 275 -4.85 40.51 11.39
N TYR A 276 -5.43 40.49 10.19
CA TYR A 276 -6.36 39.45 9.74
C TYR A 276 -5.64 38.20 9.23
N LEU A 277 -4.54 38.34 8.50
CA LEU A 277 -3.96 37.24 7.73
C LEU A 277 -2.77 36.55 8.42
N ASP A 278 -2.00 37.25 9.25
CA ASP A 278 -0.79 36.69 9.87
C ASP A 278 -1.14 35.59 10.88
N GLN A 279 -2.31 35.66 11.53
CA GLN A 279 -2.81 34.63 12.42
C GLN A 279 -3.29 33.37 11.67
N LEU A 280 -3.52 33.47 10.36
CA LEU A 280 -4.07 32.40 9.52
C LEU A 280 -3.01 31.63 8.74
N ARG A 281 -1.76 32.11 8.69
CA ARG A 281 -0.65 31.44 8.00
C ARG A 281 -0.19 30.16 8.69
N TYR A 282 -0.53 29.99 9.97
CA TYR A 282 0.00 28.96 10.86
C TYR A 282 -0.96 27.78 11.04
N VAL A 283 -0.38 26.61 11.29
CA VAL A 283 -1.08 25.40 11.73
C VAL A 283 -0.11 24.52 12.51
N TYR A 284 -0.60 23.83 13.54
CA TYR A 284 0.17 22.78 14.19
C TYR A 284 -0.09 21.44 13.51
N LEU A 285 0.97 20.67 13.27
CA LEU A 285 0.91 19.25 12.95
C LEU A 285 1.13 18.46 14.25
N LEU A 286 0.08 17.77 14.68
CA LEU A 286 0.08 16.88 15.83
C LEU A 286 0.28 15.44 15.35
N LYS A 287 1.15 14.67 16.03
CA LYS A 287 1.33 13.23 15.78
C LYS A 287 1.16 12.45 17.06
N TYR A 288 0.47 11.31 17.00
CA TYR A 288 0.30 10.41 18.13
C TYR A 288 0.06 8.95 17.69
N LYS A 289 0.50 8.00 18.51
CA LYS A 289 0.23 6.58 18.31
C LYS A 289 -1.19 6.21 18.79
N SER A 290 -2.04 5.82 17.85
CA SER A 290 -3.40 5.34 18.14
C SER A 290 -3.38 4.07 18.99
N ARG A 291 -4.41 3.89 19.82
CA ARG A 291 -4.63 2.70 20.65
C ARG A 291 -5.74 1.79 20.15
N ILE A 292 -6.48 2.22 19.13
CA ILE A 292 -7.61 1.47 18.56
C ILE A 292 -7.08 0.25 17.80
N LYS A 293 -7.52 -0.95 18.18
CA LYS A 293 -7.18 -2.22 17.50
C LYS A 293 -8.37 -2.92 16.85
N THR A 294 -9.49 -2.23 16.73
CA THR A 294 -10.77 -2.75 16.24
C THR A 294 -11.27 -1.89 15.09
N SER A 295 -11.86 -2.50 14.07
CA SER A 295 -12.52 -1.76 13.00
C SER A 295 -13.79 -1.06 13.51
N GLY A 296 -14.00 0.20 13.16
CA GLY A 296 -15.16 0.98 13.57
C GLY A 296 -15.10 2.46 13.21
N ASP A 297 -16.17 3.18 13.53
CA ASP A 297 -16.25 4.64 13.46
C ASP A 297 -15.96 5.23 14.84
N TYR A 298 -15.12 6.27 14.87
CA TYR A 298 -14.52 6.83 16.07
C TYR A 298 -14.46 8.36 15.99
N PHE A 299 -14.16 9.00 17.11
CA PHE A 299 -13.90 10.42 17.20
C PHE A 299 -12.63 10.68 18.02
N VAL A 300 -11.99 11.81 17.74
CA VAL A 300 -10.95 12.39 18.59
C VAL A 300 -11.32 13.82 18.95
N THR A 301 -11.13 14.20 20.22
CA THR A 301 -11.08 15.59 20.66
C THR A 301 -9.68 15.96 21.11
N LEU A 302 -9.33 17.23 20.91
CA LEU A 302 -8.09 17.82 21.40
C LEU A 302 -8.41 18.77 22.55
N LYS A 303 -7.63 18.69 23.63
CA LYS A 303 -7.66 19.61 24.77
C LYS A 303 -6.31 20.32 24.86
N VAL A 304 -6.33 21.64 24.91
CA VAL A 304 -5.13 22.49 25.07
C VAL A 304 -5.30 23.34 26.33
N THR A 305 -4.37 23.21 27.27
CA THR A 305 -4.38 23.96 28.54
C THR A 305 -3.22 24.96 28.57
N GLN A 306 -3.56 26.26 28.68
CA GLN A 306 -2.60 27.36 28.73
C GLN A 306 -3.10 28.44 29.67
N ASN A 307 -2.27 28.89 30.63
CA ASN A 307 -2.55 30.00 31.55
C ASN A 307 -3.95 29.88 32.19
N ASP A 308 -4.22 28.72 32.81
CA ASP A 308 -5.50 28.31 33.41
C ASP A 308 -6.74 28.30 32.49
N THR A 309 -6.58 28.66 31.21
CA THR A 309 -7.59 28.49 30.16
C THR A 309 -7.48 27.10 29.55
N VAL A 310 -8.62 26.40 29.43
CA VAL A 310 -8.73 25.15 28.69
C VAL A 310 -9.51 25.41 27.41
N LEU A 311 -8.90 25.11 26.27
CA LEU A 311 -9.55 25.04 24.97
C LEU A 311 -9.85 23.56 24.66
N GLU A 312 -11.05 23.26 24.19
CA GLU A 312 -11.46 21.94 23.69
C GLU A 312 -11.96 22.09 22.26
N SER A 313 -11.63 21.13 21.40
CA SER A 313 -12.09 21.10 20.01
C SER A 313 -13.47 20.44 19.90
N ASP A 314 -14.20 20.76 18.83
CA ASP A 314 -15.27 19.88 18.37
C ASP A 314 -14.74 18.45 18.12
N PRO A 315 -15.53 17.39 18.31
CA PRO A 315 -15.12 16.02 18.01
C PRO A 315 -14.90 15.80 16.51
N ALA A 316 -13.68 15.45 16.12
CA ALA A 316 -13.33 15.16 14.73
C ALA A 316 -13.57 13.66 14.41
N PRO A 317 -14.56 13.30 13.56
CA PRO A 317 -14.91 11.91 13.29
C PRO A 317 -14.00 11.27 12.23
N PHE A 318 -13.65 10.01 12.45
CA PHE A 318 -12.92 9.17 11.49
C PHE A 318 -13.42 7.73 11.50
N SER A 319 -13.22 7.03 10.38
CA SER A 319 -13.52 5.61 10.24
C SER A 319 -12.20 4.87 10.08
N LEU A 320 -11.95 3.87 10.91
CA LEU A 320 -10.75 3.04 10.86
C LEU A 320 -11.17 1.60 10.55
N LYS A 321 -10.77 1.10 9.39
CA LYS A 321 -10.74 -0.34 9.12
C LYS A 321 -9.34 -0.83 9.46
N VAL A 322 -9.23 -1.66 10.49
CA VAL A 322 -7.98 -2.31 10.92
C VAL A 322 -8.20 -3.79 11.19
N LEU A 323 -7.25 -4.60 10.74
CA LEU A 323 -7.21 -6.06 10.87
C LEU A 323 -5.79 -6.50 11.26
N PRO A 324 -5.59 -7.64 11.94
CA PRO A 324 -4.25 -8.17 12.18
C PRO A 324 -3.52 -8.46 10.86
N PRO A 325 -2.17 -8.41 10.86
CA PRO A 325 -1.37 -8.83 9.71
C PRO A 325 -1.49 -10.33 9.49
N ASN A 326 -1.26 -10.78 8.27
CA ASN A 326 -1.38 -12.19 7.86
C ASN A 326 -0.01 -12.70 7.38
N PRO A 327 0.80 -13.36 8.24
CA PRO A 327 2.04 -14.00 7.84
C PRO A 327 1.75 -15.34 7.14
N ILE A 328 2.38 -15.56 5.99
CA ILE A 328 2.25 -16.79 5.19
C ILE A 328 3.66 -17.28 4.84
N PHE A 329 3.94 -18.59 4.91
CA PHE A 329 5.23 -19.12 4.43
C PHE A 329 5.39 -18.90 2.91
N PHE A 330 6.55 -18.38 2.50
CA PHE A 330 6.88 -18.14 1.10
C PHE A 330 7.77 -19.29 0.58
N SER A 331 7.17 -20.18 -0.22
CA SER A 331 7.81 -21.38 -0.78
C SER A 331 8.56 -22.25 0.26
N PRO A 332 7.89 -22.69 1.35
CA PRO A 332 8.52 -23.51 2.38
C PRO A 332 8.95 -24.89 1.82
N PRO A 333 10.06 -25.47 2.30
CA PRO A 333 10.44 -26.84 1.96
C PRO A 333 9.50 -27.83 2.63
N ALA A 334 8.88 -28.74 1.86
CA ALA A 334 8.10 -29.84 2.41
C ALA A 334 8.98 -30.93 3.05
N SER A 335 10.19 -31.12 2.50
CA SER A 335 11.21 -31.99 3.07
C SER A 335 12.63 -31.46 2.81
N VAL A 336 13.57 -31.90 3.64
CA VAL A 336 14.98 -31.48 3.62
C VAL A 336 15.86 -32.71 3.70
N ASN A 337 16.61 -32.98 2.63
CA ASN A 337 17.55 -34.09 2.60
C ASN A 337 18.90 -33.64 3.21
N ARG A 338 19.36 -34.30 4.27
CA ARG A 338 20.74 -34.15 4.78
C ARG A 338 21.60 -35.32 4.26
N SER A 339 22.58 -35.02 3.41
CA SER A 339 23.52 -36.00 2.83
C SER A 339 24.89 -35.93 3.49
N TRP A 340 25.67 -37.02 3.40
CA TRP A 340 27.03 -37.07 3.96
C TRP A 340 28.08 -36.54 2.99
N THR A 341 29.01 -35.70 3.46
CA THR A 341 30.11 -35.21 2.63
C THR A 341 31.12 -36.32 2.27
N ASP A 342 31.53 -36.37 1.00
CA ASP A 342 32.58 -37.27 0.49
C ASP A 342 33.97 -36.92 1.06
N ALA A 343 34.27 -37.46 2.25
CA ALA A 343 35.55 -37.31 2.92
C ALA A 343 36.39 -38.59 2.84
N GLN A 344 37.71 -38.46 2.73
CA GLN A 344 38.62 -39.62 2.60
C GLN A 344 38.66 -40.54 3.83
N LYS A 345 38.08 -40.13 4.97
CA LYS A 345 37.95 -40.94 6.18
C LYS A 345 36.55 -40.79 6.77
N ARG A 346 35.99 -41.90 7.25
CA ARG A 346 34.65 -41.99 7.88
C ARG A 346 34.46 -41.11 9.14
N LYS A 347 35.53 -40.55 9.70
CA LYS A 347 35.49 -39.59 10.82
C LYS A 347 35.35 -38.12 10.37
N ASP A 348 35.65 -37.85 9.11
CA ASP A 348 35.81 -36.52 8.55
C ASP A 348 34.58 -36.15 7.67
N SER A 349 33.61 -37.06 7.53
CA SER A 349 32.32 -36.82 6.87
C SER A 349 31.31 -36.17 7.81
N VAL A 350 30.67 -35.09 7.35
CA VAL A 350 29.64 -34.33 8.08
C VAL A 350 28.32 -34.39 7.29
N LEU A 351 27.19 -34.14 7.93
CA LEU A 351 25.89 -34.00 7.27
C LEU A 351 25.71 -32.57 6.74
N THR A 352 25.26 -32.42 5.49
CA THR A 352 24.98 -31.12 4.87
C THR A 352 23.58 -31.08 4.26
N PRO A 353 22.86 -29.95 4.29
CA PRO A 353 23.27 -28.65 4.84
C PRO A 353 23.26 -28.60 6.38
N ASP A 354 23.84 -27.55 6.95
CA ASP A 354 23.82 -27.25 8.39
C ASP A 354 22.70 -26.27 8.78
N SER A 355 22.34 -25.30 7.92
CA SER A 355 21.18 -24.43 8.10
C SER A 355 20.27 -24.38 6.87
N ILE A 356 19.04 -23.91 7.06
CA ILE A 356 18.04 -23.69 6.00
C ILE A 356 17.50 -22.26 6.12
N SER A 357 17.44 -21.53 5.02
CA SER A 357 16.69 -20.26 5.00
C SER A 357 15.19 -20.53 4.84
N ILE A 358 14.41 -20.08 5.82
CA ILE A 358 12.93 -20.06 5.76
C ILE A 358 12.50 -18.62 5.47
N ARG A 359 11.50 -18.44 4.61
CA ARG A 359 10.94 -17.12 4.30
C ARG A 359 9.43 -17.06 4.49
N ILE A 360 8.94 -15.87 4.82
CA ILE A 360 7.52 -15.54 4.90
C ILE A 360 7.19 -14.36 3.99
N MET A 361 5.91 -14.21 3.67
CA MET A 361 5.30 -13.01 3.13
C MET A 361 4.29 -12.48 4.16
N ILE A 362 4.23 -11.17 4.34
CA ILE A 362 3.35 -10.53 5.33
C ILE A 362 2.32 -9.69 4.56
N GLU A 363 1.06 -10.11 4.61
CA GLU A 363 -0.06 -9.38 4.01
C GLU A 363 -0.78 -8.51 5.06
N PHE A 364 -1.37 -7.41 4.60
CA PHE A 364 -2.17 -6.50 5.42
C PHE A 364 -3.60 -6.43 4.84
N PRO A 365 -4.57 -7.22 5.34
CA PRO A 365 -5.92 -7.34 4.74
C PRO A 365 -6.81 -6.08 4.86
N ASP A 366 -6.36 -5.09 5.64
CA ASP A 366 -6.92 -3.75 5.73
C ASP A 366 -6.29 -2.76 4.72
N GLY A 367 -5.15 -3.09 4.12
CA GLY A 367 -4.35 -2.23 3.26
C GLY A 367 -3.38 -1.31 4.01
N LEU A 368 -3.38 -1.34 5.34
CA LEU A 368 -2.55 -0.49 6.19
C LEU A 368 -1.20 -1.17 6.45
N LYS A 369 -0.20 -0.86 5.60
CA LYS A 369 1.17 -1.38 5.76
C LYS A 369 1.79 -0.87 7.06
N ARG A 370 2.16 -1.79 7.95
CA ARG A 370 2.78 -1.48 9.25
C ARG A 370 4.19 -2.05 9.35
N ASN A 371 5.05 -1.37 10.09
CA ASN A 371 6.37 -1.91 10.44
C ASN A 371 6.21 -3.01 11.50
N LEU A 372 7.10 -4.00 11.50
CA LEU A 372 7.16 -4.98 12.58
C LEU A 372 8.05 -4.50 13.73
N GLU A 373 7.74 -5.00 14.92
CA GLU A 373 8.53 -4.86 16.15
C GLU A 373 9.46 -6.07 16.33
N TYR A 374 8.95 -7.27 16.05
CA TYR A 374 9.76 -8.49 15.89
C TYR A 374 9.08 -9.51 14.96
N SER A 375 9.88 -10.48 14.49
CA SER A 375 9.39 -11.75 13.96
C SER A 375 10.21 -12.92 14.53
N ARG A 376 9.57 -14.06 14.82
CA ARG A 376 10.16 -15.21 15.52
C ARG A 376 9.78 -16.53 14.85
N LEU A 377 10.78 -17.36 14.54
CA LEU A 377 10.58 -18.72 14.05
C LEU A 377 10.57 -19.72 15.22
N PHE A 378 9.52 -20.54 15.28
CA PHE A 378 9.41 -21.66 16.21
C PHE A 378 9.44 -22.98 15.43
N ILE A 379 10.20 -23.94 15.94
CA ILE A 379 10.23 -25.35 15.49
C ILE A 379 9.88 -26.22 16.70
N ASP A 380 8.90 -27.10 16.58
CA ASP A 380 8.39 -27.96 17.65
C ASP A 380 8.08 -27.18 18.96
N LYS A 381 7.55 -25.96 18.78
CA LYS A 381 7.19 -24.98 19.84
C LYS A 381 8.38 -24.42 20.63
N LYS A 382 9.62 -24.68 20.18
CA LYS A 382 10.85 -24.05 20.67
C LYS A 382 11.24 -22.89 19.74
N LEU A 383 11.62 -21.75 20.32
CA LEU A 383 12.20 -20.64 19.55
C LEU A 383 13.53 -21.09 18.92
N VAL A 384 13.69 -20.83 17.63
CA VAL A 384 14.91 -21.14 16.85
C VAL A 384 15.59 -19.86 16.38
N ASP A 385 14.84 -18.89 15.88
CA ASP A 385 15.38 -17.63 15.34
C ASP A 385 14.45 -16.44 15.66
N GLU A 386 15.04 -15.24 15.79
CA GLU A 386 14.35 -14.00 16.18
C GLU A 386 14.97 -12.77 15.49
N ASN A 387 14.18 -12.11 14.64
CA ASN A 387 14.51 -10.82 14.04
C ASN A 387 13.87 -9.69 14.87
N THR A 388 14.70 -8.84 15.49
CA THR A 388 14.29 -7.58 16.13
C THR A 388 14.56 -6.34 15.25
N SER A 389 14.97 -6.55 14.00
CA SER A 389 15.25 -5.51 13.01
C SER A 389 15.00 -6.05 11.59
N PRO A 390 14.75 -5.19 10.58
CA PRO A 390 14.66 -5.64 9.19
C PRO A 390 15.94 -6.32 8.71
N PRO A 391 15.87 -7.36 7.85
CA PRO A 391 14.66 -7.97 7.30
C PRO A 391 13.91 -8.86 8.30
N PHE A 392 12.58 -8.71 8.38
CA PHE A 392 11.73 -9.53 9.25
C PHE A 392 11.09 -10.74 8.52
N ASP A 393 11.37 -10.91 7.22
CA ASP A 393 10.72 -11.88 6.33
C ASP A 393 11.50 -13.18 6.11
N THR A 394 12.69 -13.28 6.71
CA THR A 394 13.70 -14.30 6.43
C THR A 394 14.32 -14.77 7.74
N PHE A 395 14.49 -16.08 7.89
CA PHE A 395 15.01 -16.75 9.09
C PHE A 395 16.05 -17.80 8.70
N GLU A 396 16.96 -18.14 9.61
CA GLU A 396 17.83 -19.31 9.49
C GLU A 396 17.51 -20.38 10.54
N TRP A 397 17.11 -21.56 10.07
CA TRP A 397 16.95 -22.74 10.91
C TRP A 397 18.24 -23.57 10.90
N ASP A 398 18.97 -23.56 12.03
CA ASP A 398 20.05 -24.51 12.31
C ASP A 398 19.48 -25.93 12.48
N ILE A 399 19.92 -26.83 11.60
CA ILE A 399 19.61 -28.27 11.59
C ILE A 399 20.86 -29.13 11.86
N GLN A 400 22.01 -28.53 12.19
CA GLN A 400 23.29 -29.24 12.33
C GLN A 400 23.17 -30.43 13.31
N GLY A 401 22.48 -30.22 14.43
CA GLY A 401 22.24 -31.21 15.48
C GLY A 401 21.21 -32.30 15.17
N ILE A 402 20.58 -32.32 13.98
CA ILE A 402 19.55 -33.30 13.60
C ILE A 402 20.20 -34.41 12.76
N ASP A 403 20.48 -35.56 13.39
CA ASP A 403 21.17 -36.71 12.79
C ASP A 403 20.28 -37.94 12.51
N THR A 404 18.99 -37.85 12.83
CA THR A 404 17.96 -38.85 12.53
C THR A 404 16.79 -38.23 11.76
N SER A 405 16.24 -38.96 10.77
CA SER A 405 15.06 -38.50 10.02
C SER A 405 13.83 -38.33 10.93
N GLY A 406 13.07 -37.27 10.71
CA GLY A 406 11.92 -36.90 11.55
C GLY A 406 11.06 -35.81 10.91
N SER A 407 9.82 -35.68 11.39
CA SER A 407 8.91 -34.59 11.02
C SER A 407 8.93 -33.54 12.13
N HIS A 408 9.19 -32.29 11.74
CA HIS A 408 9.28 -31.12 12.63
C HIS A 408 8.18 -30.13 12.24
N VAL A 409 7.49 -29.56 13.21
CA VAL A 409 6.40 -28.60 12.95
C VAL A 409 6.91 -27.18 13.13
N MET A 410 6.85 -26.38 12.06
CA MET A 410 7.25 -24.98 12.09
C MET A 410 6.07 -24.01 12.10
N ASN A 411 6.20 -22.92 12.86
CA ASN A 411 5.31 -21.76 12.81
C ASN A 411 6.11 -20.48 13.05
N VAL A 412 5.70 -19.38 12.43
CA VAL A 412 6.32 -18.05 12.63
C VAL A 412 5.32 -17.11 13.28
N VAL A 413 5.75 -16.42 14.34
CA VAL A 413 4.95 -15.42 15.07
C VAL A 413 5.55 -14.03 14.80
N ILE A 414 4.70 -13.08 14.43
CA ILE A 414 5.08 -11.67 14.22
C ILE A 414 4.33 -10.75 15.19
N GLN A 415 4.95 -9.63 15.55
CA GLN A 415 4.26 -8.50 16.18
C GLN A 415 4.46 -7.24 15.33
N ASP A 416 3.37 -6.57 14.97
CA ASP A 416 3.43 -5.27 14.30
C ASP A 416 3.57 -4.11 15.28
N ASN A 417 3.95 -2.93 14.79
CA ASN A 417 4.15 -1.75 15.62
C ASN A 417 2.85 -1.17 16.21
N ALA A 418 1.66 -1.62 15.78
CA ALA A 418 0.39 -1.35 16.46
C ALA A 418 0.16 -2.33 17.63
N GLY A 419 0.94 -3.40 17.71
CA GLY A 419 0.82 -4.47 18.68
C GLY A 419 -0.30 -5.45 18.36
N PHE A 420 -0.58 -5.71 17.07
CA PHE A 420 -1.20 -6.98 16.71
C PHE A 420 -0.14 -8.06 16.70
N ILE A 421 -0.47 -9.21 17.31
CA ILE A 421 0.31 -10.44 17.20
C ILE A 421 -0.42 -11.34 16.22
N ALA A 422 0.30 -11.95 15.29
CA ALA A 422 -0.22 -12.90 14.33
C ALA A 422 0.77 -14.04 14.12
N GLU A 423 0.27 -15.20 13.73
CA GLU A 423 1.06 -16.41 13.52
C GLU A 423 0.70 -17.10 12.20
N THR A 424 1.68 -17.77 11.59
CA THR A 424 1.42 -18.66 10.45
C THR A 424 0.62 -19.88 10.91
N VAL A 425 -0.03 -20.56 9.96
CA VAL A 425 -0.41 -21.97 10.19
C VAL A 425 0.82 -22.81 10.59
N GLU A 426 0.61 -23.81 11.46
CA GLU A 426 1.62 -24.85 11.74
C GLU A 426 1.85 -25.67 10.45
N LEU A 427 3.10 -25.76 9.97
CA LEU A 427 3.48 -26.53 8.77
C LEU A 427 4.50 -27.63 9.13
N PRO A 428 4.25 -28.91 8.81
CA PRO A 428 5.23 -29.97 9.00
C PRO A 428 6.29 -29.95 7.90
N VAL A 429 7.55 -30.15 8.29
CA VAL A 429 8.71 -30.34 7.39
C VAL A 429 9.39 -31.67 7.73
N GLU A 430 9.59 -32.53 6.74
CA GLU A 430 10.26 -33.82 6.93
C GLU A 430 11.78 -33.69 6.68
N ILE A 431 12.59 -33.80 7.73
CA ILE A 431 14.04 -33.95 7.58
C ILE A 431 14.32 -35.43 7.28
N VAL A 432 14.98 -35.69 6.15
CA VAL A 432 15.40 -37.01 5.70
C VAL A 432 16.92 -37.07 5.76
N VAL A 433 17.46 -37.81 6.73
CA VAL A 433 18.91 -38.00 6.88
C VAL A 433 19.33 -39.26 6.12
N GLU A 434 20.33 -39.15 5.26
CA GLU A 434 20.85 -40.30 4.51
C GLU A 434 21.52 -41.32 5.44
N ALA A 435 21.30 -42.61 5.17
CA ALA A 435 22.00 -43.68 5.85
C ALA A 435 23.52 -43.58 5.63
N ARG A 436 24.30 -43.64 6.71
CA ARG A 436 25.77 -43.46 6.66
C ARG A 436 26.42 -44.35 5.59
N PRO A 437 27.34 -43.82 4.77
CA PRO A 437 27.93 -44.57 3.67
C PRO A 437 28.58 -45.87 4.15
N LEU A 438 28.24 -46.97 3.48
CA LEU A 438 28.84 -48.29 3.69
C LEU A 438 30.28 -48.28 3.18
N THR A 439 31.20 -48.62 4.08
CA THR A 439 32.63 -48.76 3.83
C THR A 439 32.86 -49.83 2.76
N TRP A 440 33.94 -49.73 1.99
CA TRP A 440 34.19 -50.68 0.88
C TRP A 440 34.28 -52.14 1.33
N TYR A 441 34.80 -52.41 2.54
CA TYR A 441 34.74 -53.72 3.18
C TYR A 441 33.31 -54.17 3.51
N GLU A 442 32.45 -53.28 4.01
CA GLU A 442 31.06 -53.60 4.36
C GLU A 442 30.25 -54.01 3.11
N LYS A 443 30.49 -53.37 1.97
CA LYS A 443 29.97 -53.81 0.65
C LYS A 443 30.53 -55.16 0.19
N LEU A 444 31.75 -55.53 0.60
CA LEU A 444 32.37 -56.82 0.28
C LEU A 444 31.74 -57.95 1.11
N PHE A 445 31.45 -57.70 2.39
CA PHE A 445 30.86 -58.68 3.31
C PHE A 445 29.33 -58.76 3.23
N SER A 446 28.62 -57.72 2.78
CA SER A 446 27.15 -57.76 2.63
C SER A 446 26.66 -58.76 1.57
N ALA A 447 27.52 -59.20 0.65
CA ALA A 447 27.22 -60.27 -0.31
C ALA A 447 27.32 -61.68 0.32
N ILE A 448 27.92 -61.81 1.51
CA ILE A 448 28.20 -63.09 2.16
C ILE A 448 27.04 -63.49 3.06
N THR A 449 25.95 -63.97 2.45
CA THR A 449 24.87 -64.64 3.21
C THR A 449 25.39 -65.95 3.80
N PRO A 450 24.85 -66.46 4.93
CA PRO A 450 25.33 -67.71 5.53
C PRO A 450 25.27 -68.92 4.59
N GLN A 451 24.37 -68.91 3.59
CA GLN A 451 24.31 -69.91 2.53
C GLN A 451 25.58 -69.92 1.66
N THR A 452 26.16 -68.75 1.35
CA THR A 452 27.43 -68.67 0.61
C THR A 452 28.62 -69.19 1.42
N ILE A 453 28.64 -68.98 2.74
CA ILE A 453 29.68 -69.54 3.63
C ILE A 453 29.61 -71.07 3.65
N ILE A 454 28.40 -71.63 3.76
CA ILE A 454 28.17 -73.08 3.68
C ILE A 454 28.61 -73.62 2.32
N LEU A 455 28.26 -72.94 1.22
CA LEU A 455 28.69 -73.33 -0.13
C LEU A 455 30.22 -73.29 -0.28
N PHE A 456 30.89 -72.26 0.23
CA PHE A 456 32.36 -72.16 0.20
C PHE A 456 33.04 -73.25 1.04
N LEU A 457 32.47 -73.60 2.21
CA LEU A 457 32.95 -74.71 3.03
C LEU A 457 32.75 -76.07 2.35
N VAL A 458 31.63 -76.28 1.66
CA VAL A 458 31.37 -77.50 0.86
C VAL A 458 32.32 -77.59 -0.34
N ILE A 459 32.57 -76.49 -1.05
CA ILE A 459 33.53 -76.42 -2.15
C ILE A 459 34.97 -76.65 -1.65
N ALA A 460 35.35 -76.08 -0.49
CA ALA A 460 36.65 -76.33 0.12
C ALA A 460 36.82 -77.79 0.57
N ALA A 461 35.81 -78.36 1.24
CA ALA A 461 35.84 -79.76 1.69
C ALA A 461 35.90 -80.75 0.50
N THR A 462 35.10 -80.52 -0.55
CA THR A 462 35.14 -81.35 -1.77
C THR A 462 36.43 -81.15 -2.57
N GLY A 463 36.98 -79.93 -2.63
CA GLY A 463 38.29 -79.67 -3.24
C GLY A 463 39.44 -80.40 -2.53
N ILE A 464 39.46 -80.36 -1.19
CA ILE A 464 40.43 -81.11 -0.37
C ILE A 464 40.27 -82.62 -0.57
N LEU A 465 39.02 -83.12 -0.63
CA LEU A 465 38.73 -84.53 -0.89
C LEU A 465 39.25 -84.96 -2.28
N LEU A 466 38.94 -84.19 -3.34
CA LEU A 466 39.37 -84.48 -4.71
C LEU A 466 40.90 -84.43 -4.87
N VAL A 467 41.58 -83.47 -4.25
CA VAL A 467 43.06 -83.43 -4.23
C VAL A 467 43.64 -84.63 -3.50
N SER A 468 43.03 -85.07 -2.38
CA SER A 468 43.47 -86.26 -1.63
C SER A 468 43.31 -87.58 -2.40
N LEU A 469 42.31 -87.64 -3.30
CA LEU A 469 42.06 -88.79 -4.17
C LEU A 469 42.98 -88.77 -5.40
N ALA A 470 43.10 -87.62 -6.08
CA ALA A 470 43.99 -87.45 -7.23
C ALA A 470 45.47 -87.71 -6.87
N ALA A 471 45.91 -87.29 -5.68
CA ALA A 471 47.25 -87.58 -5.17
C ALA A 471 47.51 -89.06 -4.86
N ARG A 472 46.46 -89.90 -4.79
CA ARG A 472 46.56 -91.34 -4.49
C ARG A 472 46.68 -92.21 -5.74
N ASP A 473 45.97 -91.90 -6.81
CA ASP A 473 45.94 -92.74 -8.03
C ASP A 473 47.11 -92.49 -9.01
N LEU A 474 47.74 -91.32 -8.95
CA LEU A 474 48.80 -90.90 -9.90
C LEU A 474 50.14 -91.66 -9.79
N LYS A 475 50.18 -92.85 -9.18
CA LYS A 475 51.41 -93.65 -8.96
C LYS A 475 51.41 -95.08 -9.51
N LYS A 476 50.44 -95.49 -10.34
CA LYS A 476 50.48 -96.78 -11.08
C LYS A 476 50.08 -96.64 -12.56
N ASN A 477 51.10 -96.70 -13.43
CA ASN A 477 51.11 -97.14 -14.84
C ASN A 477 49.99 -96.65 -15.81
N ARG A 478 50.33 -95.93 -16.89
CA ARG A 478 50.77 -96.49 -18.20
C ARG A 478 49.73 -97.48 -18.76
N SER A 479 49.13 -97.30 -19.93
CA SER A 479 49.76 -97.06 -21.25
C SER A 479 48.71 -96.91 -22.39
N SER A 480 49.14 -96.59 -23.64
CA SER A 480 48.35 -96.63 -24.90
C SER A 480 47.29 -95.52 -25.07
N MET A 481 46.99 -94.90 -26.23
CA MET A 481 47.64 -94.66 -27.55
C MET A 481 47.03 -93.32 -28.05
N ARG A 482 47.78 -92.23 -28.30
CA ARG A 482 48.45 -91.80 -29.56
C ARG A 482 47.59 -91.79 -30.86
N ILE A 483 47.43 -90.58 -31.43
CA ILE A 483 47.47 -90.22 -32.89
C ILE A 483 46.21 -90.58 -33.73
N LYS A 484 45.61 -89.72 -34.58
CA LYS A 484 46.02 -88.42 -35.20
C LYS A 484 44.83 -87.49 -35.58
N SER A 485 45.17 -86.21 -35.80
CA SER A 485 44.46 -85.12 -36.53
C SER A 485 43.61 -85.52 -37.77
N HIS A 486 42.59 -84.80 -38.26
CA HIS A 486 42.31 -83.33 -38.31
C HIS A 486 40.83 -83.10 -38.82
N ARG A 487 40.18 -81.93 -39.03
CA ARG A 487 40.45 -80.45 -38.95
C ARG A 487 39.09 -79.66 -39.02
N LEU A 488 38.85 -78.62 -38.18
CA LEU A 488 37.78 -77.55 -38.28
C LEU A 488 36.29 -78.04 -38.29
N GLU A 489 35.25 -77.29 -37.85
CA GLU A 489 35.13 -75.96 -37.21
C GLU A 489 33.89 -75.89 -36.26
N ASP A 490 33.66 -74.72 -35.64
CA ASP A 490 32.84 -74.41 -34.44
C ASP A 490 31.29 -74.39 -34.60
N PRO A 491 30.50 -74.90 -33.63
CA PRO A 491 29.05 -74.66 -33.53
C PRO A 491 28.53 -74.22 -32.13
N VAL A 492 27.82 -73.08 -32.04
CA VAL A 492 27.01 -72.71 -30.84
C VAL A 492 25.64 -72.12 -31.22
N THR A 493 24.57 -72.87 -30.95
CA THR A 493 23.19 -72.38 -30.67
C THR A 493 22.27 -73.55 -30.30
N GLN A 494 21.48 -73.45 -29.21
CA GLN A 494 20.06 -73.87 -29.15
C GLN A 494 19.36 -73.53 -27.82
N PRO A 495 18.00 -73.44 -27.77
CA PRO A 495 17.18 -73.18 -26.57
C PRO A 495 16.81 -74.51 -25.82
N VAL A 496 15.76 -74.72 -25.01
CA VAL A 496 14.41 -74.11 -24.86
C VAL A 496 13.90 -74.18 -23.39
N VAL A 497 12.87 -73.39 -23.08
CA VAL A 497 12.14 -73.27 -21.80
C VAL A 497 10.98 -74.29 -21.70
N ILE A 498 10.45 -74.56 -20.49
CA ILE A 498 9.00 -74.60 -20.16
C ILE A 498 8.79 -74.60 -18.62
N ASN A 499 7.66 -74.05 -18.16
CA ASN A 499 7.41 -73.49 -16.83
C ASN A 499 6.91 -74.47 -15.74
N GLY A 500 6.98 -74.03 -14.46
CA GLY A 500 6.29 -74.63 -13.31
C GLY A 500 6.21 -73.69 -12.10
N GLU A 501 5.01 -73.17 -11.84
CA GLU A 501 4.51 -72.30 -10.75
C GLU A 501 4.84 -72.75 -9.30
N LEU A 502 4.73 -72.00 -8.18
CA LEU A 502 4.28 -70.64 -7.75
C LEU A 502 4.91 -70.42 -6.32
N MET A 503 5.04 -69.30 -5.58
CA MET A 503 4.68 -67.85 -5.57
C MET A 503 5.79 -67.08 -4.78
N THR A 504 5.83 -65.73 -4.83
CA THR A 504 6.21 -64.85 -3.68
C THR A 504 5.67 -63.42 -3.89
N PRO A 505 5.52 -62.57 -2.84
CA PRO A 505 4.78 -61.29 -2.93
C PRO A 505 5.47 -60.14 -3.71
N PRO A 506 4.76 -59.05 -4.06
CA PRO A 506 5.21 -58.08 -5.06
C PRO A 506 6.18 -57.02 -4.54
N SER A 507 7.20 -56.71 -5.34
CA SER A 507 7.88 -55.41 -5.29
C SER A 507 6.92 -54.30 -5.72
N LYS A 508 6.89 -53.18 -5.00
CA LYS A 508 6.25 -51.96 -5.54
C LYS A 508 7.06 -51.44 -6.72
N SER A 509 6.33 -50.85 -7.66
CA SER A 509 6.79 -50.38 -8.97
C SER A 509 7.83 -49.27 -8.88
N LYS A 510 8.91 -49.40 -9.66
CA LYS A 510 9.41 -48.23 -10.39
C LYS A 510 8.33 -47.79 -11.37
N HIS A 511 8.16 -46.49 -11.57
CA HIS A 511 7.52 -46.02 -12.79
C HIS A 511 8.62 -45.94 -13.86
N ASP A 512 8.74 -47.01 -14.65
CA ASP A 512 9.52 -46.96 -15.88
C ASP A 512 8.76 -46.10 -16.91
N GLU A 513 9.46 -45.23 -17.64
CA GLU A 513 8.85 -44.23 -18.55
C GLU A 513 8.41 -44.86 -19.90
N GLU A 514 7.58 -45.90 -19.85
CA GLU A 514 7.04 -46.54 -21.05
C GLU A 514 6.17 -45.54 -21.85
N TRP A 515 6.57 -45.29 -23.10
CA TRP A 515 5.82 -44.44 -24.00
C TRP A 515 4.56 -45.14 -24.53
N PRO A 516 3.43 -44.43 -24.71
CA PRO A 516 2.17 -45.04 -25.12
C PRO A 516 2.26 -45.62 -26.54
N HIS A 517 2.29 -46.95 -26.61
CA HIS A 517 2.14 -47.72 -27.85
C HIS A 517 0.70 -47.65 -28.37
N ILE A 518 0.52 -47.26 -29.63
CA ILE A 518 -0.77 -47.14 -30.30
C ILE A 518 -0.96 -48.33 -31.26
N PRO A 519 -2.00 -49.16 -31.06
CA PRO A 519 -2.30 -50.27 -31.95
C PRO A 519 -2.41 -49.82 -33.42
N GLY A 520 -1.62 -50.45 -34.29
CA GLY A 520 -1.61 -50.20 -35.74
C GLY A 520 -0.83 -48.96 -36.21
N ILE A 521 -0.29 -48.12 -35.31
CA ILE A 521 0.47 -46.90 -35.69
C ILE A 521 1.90 -46.90 -35.10
N GLY A 522 2.13 -47.59 -33.97
CA GLY A 522 3.44 -47.63 -33.30
C GLY A 522 3.50 -46.69 -32.10
N LEU A 523 4.69 -46.16 -31.79
CA LEU A 523 4.87 -45.20 -30.70
C LEU A 523 4.33 -43.81 -31.09
N ALA A 524 3.76 -43.08 -30.13
CA ALA A 524 3.34 -41.70 -30.35
C ALA A 524 4.57 -40.78 -30.60
N PRO A 525 4.59 -39.95 -31.65
CA PRO A 525 5.74 -39.07 -31.92
C PRO A 525 5.88 -37.94 -30.89
N ALA A 526 4.80 -37.57 -30.21
CA ALA A 526 4.80 -36.70 -29.05
C ALA A 526 3.67 -37.09 -28.09
N ARG A 527 3.75 -36.64 -26.84
CA ARG A 527 2.70 -36.76 -25.83
C ARG A 527 2.57 -35.48 -25.01
N MET A 528 1.47 -35.36 -24.29
CA MET A 528 1.32 -34.39 -23.21
C MET A 528 1.13 -35.13 -21.89
N ILE A 529 2.04 -34.95 -20.93
CA ILE A 529 1.91 -35.47 -19.56
C ILE A 529 1.23 -34.42 -18.69
N ARG A 530 0.18 -34.80 -17.94
CA ARG A 530 -0.48 -33.92 -16.99
C ARG A 530 0.47 -33.53 -15.86
N LEU A 531 0.67 -32.24 -15.65
CA LEU A 531 1.33 -31.75 -14.44
C LEU A 531 0.33 -31.82 -13.29
N SER A 532 0.70 -32.52 -12.21
CA SER A 532 -0.21 -32.77 -11.09
C SER A 532 -0.43 -31.52 -10.24
N THR A 533 -1.45 -30.73 -10.58
CA THR A 533 -2.03 -29.75 -9.65
C THR A 533 -2.86 -30.48 -8.60
N GLU A 534 -2.69 -30.12 -7.34
CA GLU A 534 -3.35 -30.76 -6.19
C GLU A 534 -4.87 -30.58 -6.22
N GLY A 535 -5.60 -31.58 -5.69
CA GLY A 535 -7.03 -31.49 -5.41
C GLY A 535 -7.92 -32.42 -6.24
N THR A 536 -8.56 -33.36 -5.54
CA THR A 536 -9.72 -34.18 -5.97
C THR A 536 -9.49 -35.22 -7.09
N GLY A 537 -10.22 -36.35 -7.00
CA GLY A 537 -10.11 -37.52 -7.88
C GLY A 537 -10.76 -37.35 -9.26
N LEU A 538 -10.41 -36.30 -10.00
CA LEU A 538 -10.95 -36.00 -11.33
C LEU A 538 -10.29 -36.87 -12.41
N LYS A 539 -11.13 -37.58 -13.17
CA LYS A 539 -10.74 -38.59 -14.19
C LYS A 539 -10.23 -37.97 -15.51
N TYR A 540 -9.28 -37.05 -15.46
CA TYR A 540 -8.59 -36.55 -16.65
C TYR A 540 -7.50 -37.53 -17.10
N GLN A 541 -7.21 -37.56 -18.40
CA GLN A 541 -6.14 -38.39 -18.95
C GLN A 541 -4.78 -37.90 -18.44
N ALA A 542 -4.02 -38.79 -17.79
CA ALA A 542 -2.68 -38.48 -17.28
C ALA A 542 -1.66 -38.27 -18.41
N GLU A 543 -1.82 -39.00 -19.52
CA GLU A 543 -1.06 -38.81 -20.75
C GLU A 543 -2.01 -38.72 -21.95
N ILE A 544 -1.74 -37.79 -22.87
CA ILE A 544 -2.48 -37.61 -24.13
C ILE A 544 -1.49 -37.87 -25.29
N PRO A 545 -1.63 -38.97 -26.05
CA PRO A 545 -0.73 -39.28 -27.16
C PRO A 545 -1.07 -38.46 -28.42
N LEU A 546 -0.09 -37.72 -28.94
CA LEU A 546 -0.26 -36.83 -30.09
C LEU A 546 0.04 -37.54 -31.42
N SER A 547 -0.87 -38.46 -31.77
CA SER A 547 -0.69 -39.44 -32.85
C SER A 547 -1.37 -39.11 -34.19
N HIS A 548 -2.18 -38.05 -34.23
CA HIS A 548 -2.96 -37.67 -35.41
C HIS A 548 -2.50 -36.30 -35.92
N GLN A 549 -2.70 -36.05 -37.22
CA GLN A 549 -2.30 -34.79 -37.85
C GLN A 549 -3.01 -33.57 -37.26
N GLU A 550 -4.24 -33.72 -36.77
CA GLU A 550 -4.91 -32.75 -35.89
C GLU A 550 -5.58 -33.43 -34.70
N ILE A 551 -5.55 -32.77 -33.54
CA ILE A 551 -6.21 -33.18 -32.29
C ILE A 551 -6.88 -31.96 -31.66
N THR A 552 -8.19 -32.03 -31.43
CA THR A 552 -8.97 -30.99 -30.74
C THR A 552 -9.18 -31.34 -29.27
N ILE A 553 -9.10 -30.33 -28.41
CA ILE A 553 -9.17 -30.42 -26.95
C ILE A 553 -10.27 -29.48 -26.47
N GLY A 554 -11.11 -29.93 -25.53
CA GLY A 554 -12.27 -29.17 -25.06
C GLY A 554 -13.16 -29.98 -24.12
N SER A 555 -14.27 -29.40 -23.68
CA SER A 555 -15.20 -30.03 -22.71
C SER A 555 -16.40 -30.74 -23.34
N ASP A 556 -16.61 -30.65 -24.66
CA ASP A 556 -17.73 -31.29 -25.37
C ASP A 556 -17.23 -32.45 -26.25
N SER A 557 -17.62 -33.68 -25.92
CA SER A 557 -17.25 -34.90 -26.66
C SER A 557 -17.77 -34.97 -28.10
N LYS A 558 -18.64 -34.03 -28.52
CA LYS A 558 -19.09 -33.87 -29.91
C LYS A 558 -18.22 -32.90 -30.72
N LYS A 559 -17.29 -32.17 -30.08
CA LYS A 559 -16.46 -31.13 -30.71
C LYS A 559 -14.96 -31.32 -30.46
N ALA A 560 -14.59 -31.86 -29.31
CA ALA A 560 -13.23 -32.19 -28.94
C ALA A 560 -12.98 -33.70 -28.99
N LYS A 561 -11.81 -34.09 -29.54
CA LYS A 561 -11.35 -35.48 -29.54
C LYS A 561 -10.80 -35.89 -28.17
N ILE A 562 -10.17 -34.96 -27.46
CA ILE A 562 -9.71 -35.13 -26.08
C ILE A 562 -10.61 -34.30 -25.17
N VAL A 563 -11.31 -34.99 -24.26
CA VAL A 563 -12.35 -34.38 -23.45
C VAL A 563 -11.82 -34.05 -22.06
N LEU A 564 -11.75 -32.75 -21.75
CA LEU A 564 -11.37 -32.21 -20.46
C LEU A 564 -12.59 -31.56 -19.79
N ASN A 565 -13.25 -32.31 -18.92
CA ASN A 565 -14.45 -31.89 -18.18
C ASN A 565 -14.10 -30.90 -17.05
N ASP A 566 -13.77 -29.65 -17.37
CA ASP A 566 -13.59 -28.54 -16.42
C ASP A 566 -14.43 -27.32 -16.88
N LEU A 567 -14.94 -26.54 -15.93
CA LEU A 567 -15.79 -25.37 -16.19
C LEU A 567 -15.04 -24.24 -16.93
N LEU A 568 -13.72 -24.19 -16.83
CA LEU A 568 -12.85 -23.22 -17.52
C LEU A 568 -12.37 -23.71 -18.89
N VAL A 569 -12.67 -24.97 -19.26
CA VAL A 569 -12.38 -25.50 -20.59
C VAL A 569 -13.61 -25.36 -21.48
N SER A 570 -13.42 -24.72 -22.64
CA SER A 570 -14.49 -24.46 -23.61
C SER A 570 -14.83 -25.71 -24.44
N ALA A 571 -16.04 -25.77 -25.00
CA ALA A 571 -16.57 -26.95 -25.70
C ALA A 571 -15.63 -27.45 -26.83
N CYS A 572 -15.06 -26.51 -27.59
CA CYS A 572 -13.76 -26.66 -28.25
C CYS A 572 -12.88 -25.52 -27.70
N HIS A 573 -11.71 -25.83 -27.18
CA HIS A 573 -10.85 -24.89 -26.44
C HIS A 573 -9.52 -24.68 -27.15
N ALA A 574 -8.87 -25.76 -27.57
CA ALA A 574 -7.61 -25.72 -28.32
C ALA A 574 -7.58 -26.76 -29.45
N LYS A 575 -6.76 -26.50 -30.46
CA LYS A 575 -6.36 -27.48 -31.48
C LYS A 575 -4.85 -27.59 -31.50
N ILE A 576 -4.32 -28.81 -31.55
CA ILE A 576 -2.92 -29.08 -31.86
C ILE A 576 -2.88 -29.71 -33.26
N SER A 577 -2.10 -29.15 -34.18
CA SER A 577 -1.78 -29.78 -35.45
C SER A 577 -0.31 -30.19 -35.49
N LYS A 578 -0.04 -31.23 -36.28
CA LYS A 578 1.29 -31.66 -36.67
C LYS A 578 1.53 -31.19 -38.11
N GLU A 579 2.49 -30.30 -38.30
CA GLU A 579 2.83 -29.72 -39.60
C GLU A 579 3.82 -30.65 -40.35
N ASP A 580 4.87 -31.09 -39.66
CA ASP A 580 5.91 -32.00 -40.18
C ASP A 580 6.32 -33.06 -39.14
N GLN A 581 7.24 -33.98 -39.47
CA GLN A 581 7.58 -35.16 -38.64
C GLN A 581 7.88 -34.85 -37.16
N ASP A 582 8.52 -33.71 -36.86
CA ASP A 582 8.84 -33.31 -35.48
C ASP A 582 8.30 -31.92 -35.11
N HIS A 583 7.29 -31.41 -35.84
CA HIS A 583 6.83 -30.02 -35.69
C HIS A 583 5.34 -29.96 -35.37
N PHE A 584 5.04 -29.47 -34.16
CA PHE A 584 3.69 -29.35 -33.61
C PHE A 584 3.36 -27.89 -33.33
N LYS A 585 2.11 -27.52 -33.56
CA LYS A 585 1.62 -26.15 -33.38
C LYS A 585 0.27 -26.17 -32.67
N ILE A 586 0.13 -25.36 -31.63
CA ILE A 586 -1.08 -25.22 -30.83
C ILE A 586 -1.81 -23.92 -31.18
N PHE A 587 -3.13 -23.99 -31.22
CA PHE A 587 -4.02 -22.88 -31.55
C PHE A 587 -5.10 -22.80 -30.47
N ASP A 588 -5.34 -21.60 -29.94
CA ASP A 588 -6.56 -21.35 -29.17
C ASP A 588 -7.74 -21.25 -30.15
N MET A 589 -8.87 -21.86 -29.80
CA MET A 589 -10.06 -21.93 -30.66
C MET A 589 -11.12 -20.85 -30.34
N GLY A 590 -10.70 -19.71 -29.76
CA GLY A 590 -11.59 -18.66 -29.27
C GLY A 590 -12.14 -18.97 -27.88
N SER A 591 -11.29 -19.49 -26.99
CA SER A 591 -11.70 -20.05 -25.72
C SER A 591 -11.86 -19.00 -24.61
N GLY A 592 -12.82 -19.22 -23.70
CA GLY A 592 -13.21 -18.23 -22.69
C GLY A 592 -12.19 -17.96 -21.59
N ALA A 593 -11.20 -18.85 -21.41
CA ALA A 593 -10.12 -18.71 -20.43
C ALA A 593 -8.73 -18.53 -21.08
N GLY A 594 -8.66 -18.65 -22.42
CA GLY A 594 -7.41 -18.72 -23.18
C GLY A 594 -6.67 -20.05 -23.01
N THR A 595 -6.00 -20.45 -24.09
CA THR A 595 -4.94 -21.46 -24.09
C THR A 595 -3.60 -20.76 -23.82
N TRP A 596 -2.77 -21.31 -22.95
CA TRP A 596 -1.49 -20.71 -22.56
C TRP A 596 -0.33 -21.65 -22.84
N LEU A 597 0.81 -21.10 -23.29
CA LEU A 597 2.06 -21.80 -23.58
C LEU A 597 3.20 -21.06 -22.90
N ASN A 598 3.90 -21.71 -21.95
CA ASN A 598 4.96 -21.11 -21.14
C ASN A 598 4.55 -19.72 -20.57
N TYR A 599 3.36 -19.66 -19.94
CA TYR A 599 2.71 -18.46 -19.41
C TYR A 599 2.39 -17.35 -20.42
N THR A 600 2.56 -17.59 -21.72
CA THR A 600 2.19 -16.67 -22.82
C THR A 600 0.87 -17.11 -23.45
N PRO A 601 -0.11 -16.22 -23.71
CA PRO A 601 -1.38 -16.61 -24.32
C PRO A 601 -1.20 -16.99 -25.79
N VAL A 602 -1.78 -18.12 -26.19
CA VAL A 602 -1.77 -18.62 -27.58
C VAL A 602 -2.88 -17.92 -28.37
N SER A 603 -2.57 -17.45 -29.57
CA SER A 603 -3.54 -16.81 -30.46
C SER A 603 -4.18 -17.79 -31.46
N LEU A 604 -5.22 -17.32 -32.15
CA LEU A 604 -5.86 -18.00 -33.30
C LEU A 604 -4.89 -18.29 -34.47
N TYR A 605 -3.75 -17.60 -34.54
CA TYR A 605 -2.69 -17.87 -35.54
C TYR A 605 -1.75 -19.02 -35.13
N GLY A 606 -1.80 -19.42 -33.86
CA GLY A 606 -1.12 -20.54 -33.24
C GLY A 606 0.35 -20.31 -32.89
N ALA A 607 0.81 -20.99 -31.84
CA ALA A 607 2.18 -20.99 -31.34
C ALA A 607 2.83 -22.38 -31.52
N ARG A 608 4.14 -22.41 -31.76
CA ARG A 608 4.91 -23.66 -31.99
C ARG A 608 5.33 -24.28 -30.67
N LEU A 609 5.13 -25.60 -30.53
CA LEU A 609 5.52 -26.39 -29.36
C LEU A 609 6.96 -26.93 -29.50
N GLN A 610 7.67 -27.05 -28.37
CA GLN A 610 9.01 -27.62 -28.21
C GLN A 610 9.04 -28.58 -27.01
N HIS A 611 9.88 -29.62 -27.03
CA HIS A 611 9.99 -30.57 -25.91
C HIS A 611 10.32 -29.84 -24.59
N GLY A 612 9.50 -30.09 -23.58
CA GLY A 612 9.58 -29.46 -22.25
C GLY A 612 8.56 -28.33 -22.02
N ASP A 613 7.89 -27.83 -23.07
CA ASP A 613 6.92 -26.74 -22.97
C ASP A 613 5.75 -27.05 -22.04
N LEU A 614 5.33 -26.05 -21.25
CA LEU A 614 4.14 -26.10 -20.41
C LEU A 614 2.94 -25.51 -21.15
N VAL A 615 1.93 -26.35 -21.41
CA VAL A 615 0.65 -25.99 -22.01
C VAL A 615 -0.44 -25.99 -20.93
N GLN A 616 -1.25 -24.94 -20.84
CA GLN A 616 -2.31 -24.83 -19.85
C GLN A 616 -3.67 -24.52 -20.48
N PHE A 617 -4.67 -25.28 -20.06
CA PHE A 617 -6.08 -25.19 -20.47
C PHE A 617 -6.95 -24.89 -19.24
N GLY A 618 -7.28 -23.61 -19.02
CA GLY A 618 -7.96 -23.18 -17.79
C GLY A 618 -7.11 -23.51 -16.54
N LYS A 619 -7.55 -24.48 -15.72
CA LYS A 619 -6.81 -24.97 -14.55
C LYS A 619 -5.93 -26.20 -14.81
N ILE A 620 -6.00 -26.81 -16.00
CA ILE A 620 -5.32 -28.08 -16.27
C ILE A 620 -4.02 -27.80 -17.02
N ALA A 621 -2.88 -28.06 -16.37
CA ALA A 621 -1.55 -27.94 -16.97
C ALA A 621 -1.02 -29.30 -17.47
N TYR A 622 -0.33 -29.25 -18.62
CA TYR A 622 0.33 -30.36 -19.28
C TYR A 622 1.75 -29.95 -19.68
N ARG A 623 2.72 -30.87 -19.59
CA ARG A 623 4.03 -30.74 -20.23
C ARG A 623 4.02 -31.49 -21.56
N PHE A 624 4.47 -30.84 -22.63
CA PHE A 624 4.62 -31.43 -23.95
C PHE A 624 6.00 -32.11 -24.09
N GLU A 625 6.02 -33.33 -24.59
CA GLU A 625 7.23 -34.14 -24.79
C GLU A 625 7.24 -34.73 -26.20
N VAL A 626 8.38 -34.61 -26.89
CA VAL A 626 8.65 -35.25 -28.19
C VAL A 626 9.43 -36.55 -27.97
N PHE A 627 9.09 -37.61 -28.69
CA PHE A 627 9.76 -38.90 -28.59
C PHE A 627 11.20 -38.83 -29.10
N GLY A 628 12.16 -39.24 -28.27
CA GLY A 628 13.59 -39.28 -28.62
C GLY A 628 14.37 -37.99 -28.36
N GLU A 629 13.71 -36.85 -28.13
CA GLU A 629 14.39 -35.64 -27.65
C GLU A 629 14.67 -35.74 -26.13
N GLN A 630 15.74 -35.08 -25.67
CA GLN A 630 16.04 -34.95 -24.24
C GLN A 630 15.99 -33.49 -23.78
N ASN A 631 15.46 -33.29 -22.57
CA ASN A 631 15.36 -31.98 -21.92
C ASN A 631 16.67 -31.18 -22.00
N LYS A 632 16.63 -30.07 -22.74
CA LYS A 632 17.75 -29.17 -22.95
C LYS A 632 18.11 -28.44 -21.64
N LYS A 633 19.10 -28.97 -20.92
CA LYS A 633 19.58 -28.41 -19.63
C LYS A 633 19.77 -26.89 -19.74
N MET A 634 19.00 -26.14 -18.96
CA MET A 634 19.13 -24.68 -18.89
C MET A 634 20.53 -24.30 -18.40
N ARG A 635 21.29 -23.63 -19.26
CA ARG A 635 22.47 -22.88 -18.84
C ARG A 635 22.01 -21.51 -18.38
N VAL A 636 21.84 -21.35 -17.07
CA VAL A 636 21.80 -20.02 -16.46
C VAL A 636 23.18 -19.40 -16.64
N LEU A 637 23.26 -18.37 -17.48
CA LEU A 637 24.43 -17.49 -17.53
C LEU A 637 24.26 -16.43 -16.43
N PRO A 638 25.31 -16.10 -15.66
CA PRO A 638 25.23 -14.99 -14.72
C PRO A 638 25.01 -13.69 -15.49
N PHE A 639 24.08 -12.87 -14.99
CA PHE A 639 23.87 -11.52 -15.49
C PHE A 639 25.15 -10.69 -15.24
N GLN A 640 25.65 -10.02 -16.28
CA GLN A 640 26.72 -9.04 -16.16
C GLN A 640 26.10 -7.66 -16.34
N ASP A 641 26.14 -6.84 -15.30
CA ASP A 641 25.89 -5.40 -15.42
C ASP A 641 26.99 -4.77 -16.28
N GLU A 642 26.61 -4.21 -17.42
CA GLU A 642 27.46 -3.26 -18.16
C GLU A 642 27.37 -1.89 -17.45
N GLY A 643 28.51 -1.30 -17.13
CA GLY A 643 28.63 -0.03 -16.39
C GLY A 643 29.31 1.08 -17.18
#